data_AF-A0A951TQJ8-F1
#
_entry.id   AF-A0A951TQJ8-F1
#
_cell.length_a   1.000
_cell.length_b   1.000
_cell.length_c   1.000
_cell.angle_alpha   90.00
_cell.angle_beta   90.00
_cell.angle_gamma   90.00
#
_symmetry.space_group_name_H-M   'P 1'
#
loop_
_entity.id
_entity.type
_entity.pdbx_description
1 polymer ?
#
loop_
_entity_poly.entity_id
_entity_poly.type
_entity_poly.pdbx_seq_one_letter_code
_entity_poly.pdbx_strand_id
1 'polypeptide(L)'
;MSYQNLLSRPLLTSFESLDAFSRQVVDALCLLPDDTTVADLQELFGGDVPAADLEAALVQLAEQNTVVRDQDRLRLVRSLRTISFPAGLGPPLATLFGRQTIRNLEVIAHWIEVPAPKGKVALVAALTEALSSPSRVADLVAAGPPGTSELARKAAVGPPAVAVRAGLYGASDRTPHGWLLQRGLLAMTAWDAAVMPREVAVALRGGRVFPKVISRRPGLRPAPVEMTAVDSLSADRGLRLVRDLTALLEDAERTPLPLLKTGGVGVRELRRLAKLVGRDEPTTARLLELASASGLLGLSVPDTAMPLPAFDAWQAQGLAGRWGHLVAGWLAWDAQLFEAGAPDSRGRPVPALQVRQAEPLARERRRQVLAALRDAPGCGVDPAALAVALQWDAPRLWTSEARIAQGYTGWVLQEAELLGLASAGAISTAGRLATSGKLAEAVQDLGRFTPPVSDSFVLQADLTAMVAGEPAGAMRAELELLAVLESAGSASVYRFSDTSLRRGFDAGRSAEDIVSFLDGHATRGVPQALRYLVGDLGRRYGSVRAGAAGGYLRSDDVALLAEIMRSPVARRLGLRQLAPTVLVSPCGTEQLVEELRPAGWLAAAEGADGLLAVRRPPANRAVLVPELSRLRQRRPGTGRCFGPVDRVLAAVLADRPDEGEPAGAQGPVHGEIERMADTLYYESDHDAEPERPTWTASGDASVATLLELAVEQEWCVVLDDASGPGHVLCPIEFEDFVLYADCLQDGSFHSVPLQQINTARVLSEQQEADWE
;
A
#
# COMPACT_ATOMS: atom_id res chain seq x y z
N MET A 1 -15.40 33.69 -15.06
CA MET A 1 -14.84 32.33 -15.00
C MET A 1 -14.82 31.73 -16.40
N SER A 2 -13.65 31.70 -17.05
CA SER A 2 -13.49 31.36 -18.47
C SER A 2 -13.32 29.85 -18.71
N TYR A 3 -13.90 29.36 -19.80
CA TYR A 3 -13.91 27.99 -20.34
C TYR A 3 -12.54 27.30 -20.56
N GLN A 4 -11.41 27.90 -20.17
CA GLN A 4 -10.05 27.40 -20.43
C GLN A 4 -9.52 26.45 -19.35
N ASN A 5 -10.08 26.42 -18.13
CA ASN A 5 -9.55 25.58 -17.04
C ASN A 5 -10.12 24.14 -16.98
N LEU A 6 -11.13 23.81 -17.80
CA LEU A 6 -11.74 22.47 -17.80
C LEU A 6 -11.12 21.48 -18.80
N LEU A 7 -10.24 21.94 -19.71
CA LEU A 7 -9.62 21.08 -20.74
C LEU A 7 -8.26 20.48 -20.34
N SER A 8 -7.66 20.89 -19.23
CA SER A 8 -6.29 20.46 -18.87
C SER A 8 -6.21 19.05 -18.29
N ARG A 9 -7.13 18.66 -17.39
CA ARG A 9 -7.12 17.34 -16.74
C ARG A 9 -7.45 16.16 -17.68
N PRO A 10 -8.47 16.23 -18.57
CA PRO A 10 -8.82 15.13 -19.47
C PRO A 10 -7.75 14.82 -20.53
N LEU A 11 -7.06 15.86 -21.02
CA LEU A 11 -6.02 15.72 -22.04
C LEU A 11 -4.71 15.16 -21.46
N LEU A 12 -4.35 15.57 -20.23
CA LEU A 12 -3.22 14.96 -19.52
C LEU A 12 -3.49 13.49 -19.21
N THR A 13 -4.67 13.13 -18.71
CA THR A 13 -5.03 11.72 -18.51
C THR A 13 -5.08 10.91 -19.80
N SER A 14 -5.46 11.53 -20.93
CA SER A 14 -5.39 10.90 -22.26
C SER A 14 -3.94 10.64 -22.69
N PHE A 15 -3.05 11.62 -22.54
CA PHE A 15 -1.60 11.46 -22.81
C PHE A 15 -0.96 10.35 -21.95
N GLU A 16 -1.40 10.23 -20.69
CA GLU A 16 -0.92 9.22 -19.75
C GLU A 16 -1.30 7.79 -20.13
N SER A 17 -2.33 7.63 -20.97
CA SER A 17 -2.84 6.34 -21.46
C SER A 17 -2.27 5.91 -22.83
N LEU A 18 -1.42 6.74 -23.44
CA LEU A 18 -0.80 6.45 -24.73
C LEU A 18 0.20 5.30 -24.62
N ASP A 19 0.21 4.45 -25.65
CA ASP A 19 1.29 3.50 -25.87
C ASP A 19 2.63 4.22 -26.15
N ALA A 20 3.72 3.47 -26.06
CA ALA A 20 5.07 3.98 -26.20
C ALA A 20 5.31 4.66 -27.55
N PHE A 21 4.74 4.16 -28.64
CA PHE A 21 4.97 4.72 -29.96
C PHE A 21 4.16 5.99 -30.20
N SER A 22 2.87 5.98 -29.85
CA SER A 22 2.01 7.16 -29.87
C SER A 22 2.59 8.30 -29.03
N ARG A 23 3.21 7.98 -27.89
CA ARG A 23 3.93 8.97 -27.06
C ARG A 23 5.19 9.51 -27.73
N GLN A 24 5.95 8.66 -28.43
CA GLN A 24 7.10 9.12 -29.23
C GLN A 24 6.65 10.04 -30.37
N VAL A 25 5.50 9.79 -30.99
CA VAL A 25 4.92 10.68 -32.00
C VAL A 25 4.56 12.05 -31.39
N VAL A 26 3.93 12.08 -30.21
CA VAL A 26 3.66 13.35 -29.51
C VAL A 26 4.95 14.10 -29.16
N ASP A 27 5.95 13.39 -28.62
CA ASP A 27 7.27 13.97 -28.30
C ASP A 27 7.95 14.55 -29.54
N ALA A 28 7.86 13.87 -30.69
CA ALA A 28 8.38 14.36 -31.96
C ALA A 28 7.66 15.65 -32.41
N LEU A 29 6.33 15.69 -32.32
CA LEU A 29 5.54 16.88 -32.65
C LEU A 29 5.84 18.07 -31.71
N CYS A 30 6.21 17.82 -30.45
CA CYS A 30 6.68 18.86 -29.53
C CYS A 30 8.00 19.50 -30.00
N LEU A 31 8.84 18.75 -30.70
CA LEU A 31 10.13 19.23 -31.22
C LEU A 31 10.00 19.93 -32.58
N LEU A 32 8.93 19.65 -33.32
CA LEU A 32 8.66 20.20 -34.65
C LEU A 32 7.71 21.44 -34.59
N PRO A 33 7.74 22.32 -35.61
CA PRO A 33 6.84 23.48 -35.70
C PRO A 33 5.35 23.12 -35.78
N ASP A 34 4.46 24.09 -35.62
CA ASP A 34 2.99 23.87 -35.65
C ASP A 34 2.41 23.49 -37.02
N ASP A 35 3.11 23.75 -38.12
CA ASP A 35 2.65 23.43 -39.49
C ASP A 35 3.43 22.25 -40.11
N THR A 36 3.81 21.30 -39.27
CA THR A 36 4.56 20.08 -39.62
C THR A 36 3.73 19.14 -40.48
N THR A 37 4.38 18.46 -41.43
CA THR A 37 3.77 17.43 -42.28
C THR A 37 4.07 16.01 -41.80
N VAL A 38 3.29 15.02 -42.25
CA VAL A 38 3.60 13.59 -42.03
C VAL A 38 5.00 13.23 -42.54
N ALA A 39 5.45 13.85 -43.64
CA ALA A 39 6.78 13.64 -44.20
C ALA A 39 7.90 14.14 -43.27
N ASP A 40 7.74 15.32 -42.67
CA ASP A 40 8.71 15.88 -41.70
C ASP A 40 8.85 14.98 -40.47
N LEU A 41 7.72 14.42 -40.00
CA LEU A 41 7.68 13.49 -38.88
C LEU A 41 8.39 12.17 -39.24
N GLN A 42 8.15 11.65 -40.44
CA GLN A 42 8.80 10.44 -40.96
C GLN A 42 10.32 10.64 -41.12
N GLU A 43 10.76 11.84 -41.53
CA GLU A 43 12.18 12.22 -41.61
C GLU A 43 12.83 12.26 -40.23
N LEU A 44 12.15 12.81 -39.21
CA LEU A 44 12.66 12.84 -37.83
C LEU A 44 12.92 11.44 -37.25
N PHE A 45 12.08 10.47 -37.61
CA PHE A 45 12.26 9.07 -37.23
C PHE A 45 13.34 8.33 -38.06
N GLY A 46 13.94 8.98 -39.07
CA GLY A 46 15.08 8.47 -39.80
C GLY A 46 14.80 7.25 -40.70
N GLY A 47 13.54 7.03 -41.09
CA GLY A 47 13.13 5.88 -41.91
C GLY A 47 13.00 4.54 -41.17
N ASP A 48 13.28 4.51 -39.85
CA ASP A 48 13.20 3.29 -39.01
C ASP A 48 11.75 2.84 -38.72
N VAL A 49 10.75 3.64 -39.09
CA VAL A 49 9.32 3.41 -38.81
C VAL A 49 8.54 3.13 -40.10
N PRO A 50 7.81 2.01 -40.20
CA PRO A 50 6.91 1.77 -41.32
C PRO A 50 5.80 2.85 -41.40
N ALA A 51 5.54 3.40 -42.59
CA ALA A 51 4.52 4.44 -42.78
C ALA A 51 3.13 4.02 -42.29
N ALA A 52 2.78 2.73 -42.41
CA ALA A 52 1.52 2.19 -41.90
C ALA A 52 1.41 2.24 -40.37
N ASP A 53 2.52 2.05 -39.66
CA ASP A 53 2.53 2.12 -38.19
C ASP A 53 2.38 3.57 -37.74
N LEU A 54 3.06 4.51 -38.41
CA LEU A 54 2.93 5.95 -38.15
C LEU A 54 1.50 6.44 -38.41
N GLU A 55 0.91 6.02 -39.53
CA GLU A 55 -0.47 6.35 -39.88
C GLU A 55 -1.46 5.84 -38.82
N ALA A 56 -1.29 4.60 -38.34
CA ALA A 56 -2.13 4.04 -37.28
C ALA A 56 -2.03 4.85 -35.97
N ALA A 57 -0.82 5.26 -35.58
CA ALA A 57 -0.62 6.11 -34.41
C ALA A 57 -1.27 7.49 -34.59
N LEU A 58 -1.17 8.11 -35.77
CA LEU A 58 -1.80 9.40 -36.06
C LEU A 58 -3.33 9.32 -36.02
N VAL A 59 -3.93 8.22 -36.51
CA VAL A 59 -5.37 7.97 -36.41
C VAL A 59 -5.79 7.88 -34.94
N GLN A 60 -5.08 7.09 -34.13
CA GLN A 60 -5.35 6.96 -32.70
C GLN A 60 -5.22 8.31 -31.96
N LEU A 61 -4.18 9.09 -32.25
CA LEU A 61 -3.97 10.40 -31.65
C LEU A 61 -5.05 11.41 -32.07
N ALA A 62 -5.58 11.31 -33.28
CA ALA A 62 -6.70 12.14 -33.74
C ALA A 62 -8.02 11.75 -33.05
N GLU A 63 -8.31 10.45 -32.92
CA GLU A 63 -9.48 9.95 -32.18
C GLU A 63 -9.48 10.38 -30.70
N GLN A 64 -8.29 10.47 -30.10
CA GLN A 64 -8.09 10.94 -28.73
C GLN A 64 -7.98 12.47 -28.60
N ASN A 65 -8.23 13.23 -29.68
CA ASN A 65 -8.12 14.69 -29.73
C ASN A 65 -6.76 15.22 -29.26
N THR A 66 -5.70 14.44 -29.46
CA THR A 66 -4.31 14.81 -29.12
C THR A 66 -3.65 15.56 -30.28
N VAL A 67 -3.95 15.15 -31.52
CA VAL A 67 -3.44 15.77 -32.74
C VAL A 67 -4.62 16.15 -33.65
N VAL A 68 -4.64 17.38 -34.12
CA VAL A 68 -5.54 17.83 -35.19
C VAL A 68 -4.85 17.60 -36.52
N ARG A 69 -5.49 16.83 -37.41
CA ARG A 69 -4.98 16.52 -38.74
C ARG A 69 -5.84 17.19 -39.81
N ASP A 70 -5.18 17.91 -40.71
CA ASP A 70 -5.77 18.47 -41.93
C ASP A 70 -4.96 17.97 -43.13
N GLN A 71 -5.47 16.95 -43.80
CA GLN A 71 -4.74 16.20 -44.83
C GLN A 71 -3.39 15.68 -44.31
N ASP A 72 -2.28 16.22 -44.83
CA ASP A 72 -0.91 15.88 -44.43
C ASP A 72 -0.35 16.78 -43.33
N ARG A 73 -1.07 17.83 -42.92
CA ARG A 73 -0.61 18.76 -41.88
C ARG A 73 -1.08 18.31 -40.51
N LEU A 74 -0.18 18.39 -39.54
CA LEU A 74 -0.35 17.92 -38.17
C LEU A 74 -0.19 19.08 -37.19
N ARG A 75 -1.17 19.26 -36.31
CA ARG A 75 -1.15 20.24 -35.22
C ARG A 75 -1.34 19.56 -33.88
N LEU A 76 -0.33 19.62 -33.03
CA LEU A 76 -0.42 19.12 -31.66
C LEU A 76 -1.26 20.08 -30.81
N VAL A 77 -2.11 19.55 -29.94
CA VAL A 77 -2.84 20.38 -28.98
C VAL A 77 -1.87 21.17 -28.09
N ARG A 78 -2.09 22.48 -27.97
CA ARG A 78 -1.16 23.42 -27.33
C ARG A 78 -0.73 23.04 -25.92
N SER A 79 -1.63 22.46 -25.12
CA SER A 79 -1.34 22.00 -23.75
C SER A 79 -0.32 20.86 -23.68
N LEU A 80 -0.12 20.11 -24.78
CA LEU A 80 0.89 19.06 -24.82
C LEU A 80 2.27 19.58 -25.25
N ARG A 81 2.35 20.78 -25.83
CA ARG A 81 3.64 21.44 -26.10
C ARG A 81 4.39 21.86 -24.83
N THR A 82 3.74 21.82 -23.67
CA THR A 82 4.37 22.10 -22.36
C THR A 82 4.93 20.86 -21.70
N ILE A 83 4.95 19.70 -22.37
CA ILE A 83 5.62 18.49 -21.87
C ILE A 83 7.09 18.80 -21.58
N SER A 84 7.51 18.51 -20.36
CA SER A 84 8.91 18.62 -19.94
C SER A 84 9.75 17.55 -20.63
N PHE A 85 10.82 17.99 -21.30
CA PHE A 85 11.81 17.13 -21.95
C PHE A 85 11.25 16.17 -23.01
N PRO A 86 10.62 16.67 -24.10
CA PRO A 86 10.14 15.82 -25.18
C PRO A 86 11.27 14.94 -25.74
N ALA A 87 10.99 13.67 -25.98
CA ALA A 87 11.96 12.64 -26.40
C ALA A 87 13.10 12.42 -25.38
N GLY A 88 12.91 12.79 -24.11
CA GLY A 88 13.95 12.77 -23.09
C GLY A 88 15.11 13.72 -23.42
N LEU A 89 14.87 14.78 -24.18
CA LEU A 89 15.88 15.77 -24.54
C LEU A 89 15.77 16.98 -23.62
N GLY A 90 16.91 17.49 -23.14
CA GLY A 90 16.96 18.75 -22.42
C GLY A 90 16.59 19.96 -23.28
N PRO A 91 16.62 21.17 -22.70
CA PRO A 91 16.44 22.39 -23.47
C PRO A 91 17.56 22.56 -24.52
N PRO A 92 17.32 23.34 -25.59
CA PRO A 92 18.36 23.68 -26.55
C PRO A 92 19.56 24.36 -25.88
N LEU A 93 20.77 24.08 -26.36
CA LEU A 93 22.03 24.68 -25.89
C LEU A 93 21.92 26.21 -25.86
N ALA A 94 21.35 26.80 -26.92
CA ALA A 94 21.18 28.24 -27.01
C ALA A 94 20.33 28.82 -25.85
N THR A 95 19.32 28.09 -25.39
CA THR A 95 18.49 28.50 -24.25
C THR A 95 19.26 28.42 -22.94
N LEU A 96 20.03 27.35 -22.72
CA LEU A 96 20.81 27.14 -21.49
C LEU A 96 21.99 28.13 -21.42
N PHE A 97 22.73 28.28 -22.51
CA PHE A 97 23.89 29.16 -22.59
C PHE A 97 23.50 30.64 -22.69
N GLY A 98 22.29 30.92 -23.19
CA GLY A 98 21.69 32.26 -23.15
C GLY A 98 21.57 32.81 -21.73
N ARG A 99 21.45 31.95 -20.71
CA ARG A 99 21.38 32.34 -19.28
C ARG A 99 22.75 32.50 -18.62
N GLN A 100 23.83 32.02 -19.25
CA GLN A 100 25.20 32.09 -18.73
C GLN A 100 25.87 33.44 -19.00
N THR A 101 26.88 33.79 -18.19
CA THR A 101 27.72 34.96 -18.44
C THR A 101 28.66 34.72 -19.63
N ILE A 102 29.05 35.77 -20.36
CA ILE A 102 29.99 35.63 -21.48
C ILE A 102 31.33 35.01 -21.04
N ARG A 103 31.80 35.35 -19.83
CA ARG A 103 33.01 34.79 -19.23
C ARG A 103 32.92 33.27 -19.03
N ASN A 104 31.79 32.76 -18.53
CA ASN A 104 31.60 31.31 -18.37
C ASN A 104 31.61 30.59 -19.72
N LEU A 105 31.01 31.20 -20.75
CA LEU A 105 31.02 30.65 -22.10
C LEU A 105 32.41 30.66 -22.74
N GLU A 106 33.22 31.70 -22.48
CA GLU A 106 34.62 31.75 -22.92
C GLU A 106 35.47 30.66 -22.23
N VAL A 107 35.20 30.37 -20.95
CA VAL A 107 35.83 29.26 -20.23
C VAL A 107 35.45 27.91 -20.85
N ILE A 108 34.16 27.70 -21.15
CA ILE A 108 33.72 26.47 -21.85
C ILE A 108 34.42 26.37 -23.21
N ALA A 109 34.41 27.43 -24.01
CA ALA A 109 35.05 27.47 -25.32
C ALA A 109 36.55 27.14 -25.25
N HIS A 110 37.23 27.62 -24.22
CA HIS A 110 38.62 27.27 -23.94
C HIS A 110 38.78 25.77 -23.64
N TRP A 111 37.97 25.20 -22.75
CA TRP A 111 38.03 23.78 -22.38
C TRP A 111 37.74 22.82 -23.52
N ILE A 112 36.88 23.21 -24.46
CA ILE A 112 36.54 22.39 -25.62
C ILE A 112 37.31 22.78 -26.88
N GLU A 113 38.26 23.72 -26.81
CA GLU A 113 39.09 24.19 -27.93
C GLU A 113 38.29 24.75 -29.12
N VAL A 114 37.32 25.62 -28.85
CA VAL A 114 36.52 26.34 -29.85
C VAL A 114 36.94 27.81 -29.87
N PRO A 115 37.26 28.40 -31.04
CA PRO A 115 37.54 29.84 -31.13
C PRO A 115 36.38 30.67 -30.59
N ALA A 116 36.66 31.66 -29.75
CA ALA A 116 35.65 32.51 -29.15
C ALA A 116 35.40 33.77 -30.01
N PRO A 117 34.36 33.81 -30.87
CA PRO A 117 34.04 35.00 -31.63
C PRO A 117 33.56 36.13 -30.72
N LYS A 118 33.67 37.37 -31.21
CA LYS A 118 33.20 38.54 -30.46
C LYS A 118 31.68 38.54 -30.34
N GLY A 119 31.18 38.66 -29.11
CA GLY A 119 29.76 38.79 -28.81
C GLY A 119 29.11 37.46 -28.41
N LYS A 120 28.22 37.54 -27.41
CA LYS A 120 27.59 36.37 -26.78
C LYS A 120 26.80 35.50 -27.77
N VAL A 121 26.07 36.11 -28.71
CA VAL A 121 25.27 35.37 -29.70
C VAL A 121 26.14 34.51 -30.62
N ALA A 122 27.23 35.09 -31.14
CA ALA A 122 28.16 34.37 -32.01
C ALA A 122 28.90 33.26 -31.24
N LEU A 123 29.26 33.51 -29.98
CA LEU A 123 29.91 32.51 -29.12
C LEU A 123 28.99 31.33 -28.81
N VAL A 124 27.72 31.60 -28.49
CA VAL A 124 26.71 30.55 -28.27
C VAL A 124 26.51 29.72 -29.54
N ALA A 125 26.47 30.35 -30.72
CA ALA A 125 26.35 29.63 -31.99
C ALA A 125 27.54 28.70 -32.25
N ALA A 126 28.78 29.20 -32.07
CA ALA A 126 30.00 28.41 -32.25
C ALA A 126 30.08 27.22 -31.27
N LEU A 127 29.70 27.43 -30.01
CA LEU A 127 29.62 26.36 -29.00
C LEU A 127 28.54 25.33 -29.35
N THR A 128 27.38 25.79 -29.83
CA THR A 128 26.27 24.91 -30.24
C THR A 128 26.69 24.02 -31.40
N GLU A 129 27.33 24.59 -32.42
CA GLU A 129 27.86 23.84 -33.57
C GLU A 129 28.89 22.78 -33.13
N ALA A 130 29.85 23.16 -32.29
CA ALA A 130 30.87 22.26 -31.79
C ALA A 130 30.29 21.09 -30.97
N LEU A 131 29.34 21.39 -30.08
CA LEU A 131 28.69 20.41 -29.21
C LEU A 131 27.54 19.64 -29.87
N SER A 132 27.23 19.93 -31.14
CA SER A 132 26.32 19.13 -31.97
C SER A 132 27.05 18.01 -32.72
N SER A 133 28.39 18.04 -32.78
CA SER A 133 29.19 17.05 -33.50
C SER A 133 29.31 15.72 -32.71
N PRO A 134 28.81 14.58 -33.23
CA PRO A 134 28.86 13.30 -32.53
C PRO A 134 30.27 12.84 -32.15
N SER A 135 31.24 13.01 -33.06
CA SER A 135 32.64 12.61 -32.79
C SER A 135 33.26 13.45 -31.68
N ARG A 136 33.09 14.78 -31.73
CA ARG A 136 33.65 15.69 -30.74
C ARG A 136 33.07 15.45 -29.35
N VAL A 137 31.76 15.26 -29.25
CA VAL A 137 31.09 14.95 -27.99
C VAL A 137 31.55 13.60 -27.45
N ALA A 138 31.69 12.58 -28.29
CA ALA A 138 32.20 11.27 -27.88
C ALA A 138 33.64 11.36 -27.35
N ASP A 139 34.53 12.10 -28.02
CA ASP A 139 35.92 12.29 -27.61
C ASP A 139 36.01 13.01 -26.25
N LEU A 140 35.21 14.07 -26.05
CA LEU A 140 35.15 14.81 -24.78
C LEU A 140 34.64 13.94 -23.62
N VAL A 141 33.68 13.07 -23.87
CA VAL A 141 33.14 12.14 -22.87
C VAL A 141 34.14 11.03 -22.54
N ALA A 142 34.82 10.48 -23.56
CA ALA A 142 35.82 9.43 -23.39
C ALA A 142 37.08 9.89 -22.65
N ALA A 143 37.43 11.17 -22.78
CA ALA A 143 38.57 11.78 -22.07
C ALA A 143 38.30 12.06 -20.58
N GLY A 144 37.06 11.89 -20.09
CA GLY A 144 36.69 12.19 -18.72
C GLY A 144 37.10 11.14 -17.68
N PRO A 145 36.98 11.46 -16.39
CA PRO A 145 37.26 10.52 -15.29
C PRO A 145 36.33 9.29 -15.33
N PRO A 146 36.69 8.18 -14.64
CA PRO A 146 35.86 6.98 -14.58
C PRO A 146 34.40 7.28 -14.20
N GLY A 147 33.46 6.70 -14.94
CA GLY A 147 32.02 6.94 -14.78
C GLY A 147 31.45 8.09 -15.63
N THR A 148 32.27 8.91 -16.30
CA THR A 148 31.81 10.00 -17.19
C THR A 148 30.97 9.48 -18.35
N SER A 149 31.47 8.46 -19.07
CA SER A 149 30.74 7.86 -20.19
C SER A 149 29.41 7.25 -19.77
N GLU A 150 29.36 6.62 -18.60
CA GLU A 150 28.14 6.02 -18.07
C GLU A 150 27.12 7.08 -17.66
N LEU A 151 27.57 8.14 -16.96
CA LEU A 151 26.73 9.28 -16.58
C LEU A 151 26.17 9.99 -17.82
N ALA A 152 27.03 10.29 -18.80
CA ALA A 152 26.65 10.93 -20.05
C ALA A 152 25.64 10.06 -20.84
N ARG A 153 25.90 8.75 -20.95
CA ARG A 153 24.98 7.82 -21.61
C ARG A 153 23.63 7.73 -20.88
N LYS A 154 23.64 7.69 -19.54
CA LYS A 154 22.41 7.64 -18.73
C LYS A 154 21.57 8.90 -18.90
N ALA A 155 22.19 10.08 -18.86
CA ALA A 155 21.52 11.36 -19.11
C ALA A 155 21.07 11.50 -20.57
N ALA A 156 21.85 10.96 -21.51
CA ALA A 156 21.52 10.98 -22.92
C ALA A 156 20.39 10.02 -23.27
N VAL A 157 20.18 8.89 -22.61
CA VAL A 157 19.12 7.91 -22.98
C VAL A 157 17.91 7.96 -22.04
N GLY A 158 18.12 8.33 -20.78
CA GLY A 158 17.09 8.44 -19.76
C GLY A 158 16.63 9.89 -19.53
N PRO A 159 16.24 10.25 -18.31
CA PRO A 159 15.94 11.63 -17.95
C PRO A 159 17.16 12.53 -18.18
N PRO A 160 17.02 13.66 -18.90
CA PRO A 160 18.16 14.54 -19.18
C PRO A 160 18.62 15.33 -17.95
N ALA A 161 17.79 15.39 -16.90
CA ALA A 161 18.13 15.99 -15.62
C ALA A 161 18.95 15.01 -14.76
N VAL A 162 20.02 15.52 -14.17
CA VAL A 162 21.01 14.81 -13.39
C VAL A 162 21.20 15.53 -12.06
N ALA A 163 21.10 14.80 -10.95
CA ALA A 163 21.45 15.31 -9.64
C ALA A 163 22.97 15.44 -9.49
N VAL A 164 23.44 16.60 -9.06
CA VAL A 164 24.86 16.93 -8.84
C VAL A 164 25.14 16.83 -7.34
N ARG A 165 25.69 15.69 -6.91
CA ARG A 165 26.05 15.45 -5.50
C ARG A 165 27.04 16.52 -5.00
N ALA A 166 26.77 17.07 -3.81
CA ALA A 166 27.51 18.19 -3.20
C ALA A 166 27.39 19.54 -3.96
N GLY A 167 26.43 19.66 -4.87
CA GLY A 167 26.10 20.89 -5.59
C GLY A 167 27.27 21.44 -6.41
N LEU A 168 27.23 22.75 -6.70
CA LEU A 168 28.27 23.43 -7.48
C LEU A 168 29.68 23.31 -6.83
N TYR A 169 29.77 23.22 -5.50
CA TYR A 169 31.04 23.05 -4.79
C TYR A 169 31.66 21.65 -4.97
N GLY A 170 30.86 20.63 -5.28
CA GLY A 170 31.32 19.27 -5.61
C GLY A 170 31.80 19.10 -7.05
N ALA A 171 31.49 20.05 -7.94
CA ALA A 171 31.76 19.98 -9.37
C ALA A 171 33.22 20.35 -9.72
N SER A 172 34.13 19.39 -9.52
CA SER A 172 35.53 19.50 -9.98
C SER A 172 35.79 18.71 -11.27
N ASP A 173 36.84 19.08 -12.01
CA ASP A 173 37.23 18.38 -13.25
C ASP A 173 37.63 16.90 -13.00
N ARG A 174 37.82 16.51 -11.74
CA ARG A 174 38.14 15.12 -11.35
C ARG A 174 36.89 14.26 -11.15
N THR A 175 35.70 14.86 -11.18
CA THR A 175 34.42 14.17 -11.01
C THR A 175 33.67 14.10 -12.33
N PRO A 176 32.89 13.04 -12.60
CA PRO A 176 32.07 12.94 -13.81
C PRO A 176 31.15 14.16 -14.03
N HIS A 177 30.47 14.64 -12.97
CA HIS A 177 29.58 15.78 -13.06
C HIS A 177 30.34 17.08 -13.41
N GLY A 178 31.45 17.36 -12.72
CA GLY A 178 32.24 18.56 -12.96
C GLY A 178 32.91 18.57 -14.34
N TRP A 179 33.43 17.43 -14.80
CA TRP A 179 34.01 17.27 -16.14
C TRP A 179 33.01 17.65 -17.24
N LEU A 180 31.78 17.12 -17.15
CA LEU A 180 30.71 17.39 -18.12
C LEU A 180 30.22 18.85 -18.05
N LEU A 181 30.14 19.44 -16.84
CA LEU A 181 29.72 20.83 -16.65
C LEU A 181 30.73 21.83 -17.23
N GLN A 182 32.03 21.64 -16.97
CA GLN A 182 33.08 22.56 -17.41
C GLN A 182 33.25 22.58 -18.94
N ARG A 183 32.86 21.50 -19.62
CA ARG A 183 32.88 21.37 -21.08
C ARG A 183 31.52 21.65 -21.74
N GLY A 184 30.53 22.09 -20.97
CA GLY A 184 29.20 22.44 -21.49
C GLY A 184 28.35 21.26 -21.95
N LEU A 185 28.74 20.02 -21.61
CA LEU A 185 28.00 18.79 -21.89
C LEU A 185 26.82 18.60 -20.93
N LEU A 186 26.89 19.23 -19.75
CA LEU A 186 25.78 19.47 -18.83
C LEU A 186 25.69 20.98 -18.56
N ALA A 187 24.51 21.47 -18.22
CA ALA A 187 24.30 22.83 -17.75
C ALA A 187 23.54 22.84 -16.43
N MET A 188 24.03 23.60 -15.44
CA MET A 188 23.33 23.77 -14.16
C MET A 188 21.98 24.46 -14.38
N THR A 189 20.94 23.92 -13.74
CA THR A 189 19.58 24.50 -13.71
C THR A 189 19.13 24.87 -12.30
N ALA A 190 19.71 24.24 -11.27
CA ALA A 190 19.57 24.58 -9.86
C ALA A 190 20.92 24.36 -9.14
N TRP A 191 20.98 24.58 -7.82
CA TRP A 191 22.18 24.39 -7.01
C TRP A 191 22.76 22.97 -7.09
N ASP A 192 21.89 21.96 -7.11
CA ASP A 192 22.19 20.54 -7.06
C ASP A 192 21.65 19.76 -8.27
N ALA A 193 21.23 20.46 -9.33
CA ALA A 193 20.66 19.86 -10.53
C ALA A 193 21.27 20.45 -11.81
N ALA A 194 21.65 19.55 -12.71
CA ALA A 194 22.10 19.88 -14.05
C ALA A 194 21.23 19.17 -15.10
N VAL A 195 21.19 19.70 -16.31
CA VAL A 195 20.50 19.10 -17.44
C VAL A 195 21.44 18.93 -18.63
N MET A 196 21.32 17.79 -19.32
CA MET A 196 22.01 17.57 -20.59
C MET A 196 21.32 18.37 -21.70
N PRO A 197 22.05 19.27 -22.39
CA PRO A 197 21.49 20.00 -23.52
C PRO A 197 21.06 19.08 -24.66
N ARG A 198 20.03 19.50 -25.42
CA ARG A 198 19.43 18.72 -26.52
C ARG A 198 20.46 18.21 -27.52
N GLU A 199 21.30 19.10 -28.02
CA GLU A 199 22.26 18.83 -29.08
C GLU A 199 23.31 17.81 -28.64
N VAL A 200 23.75 17.90 -27.38
CA VAL A 200 24.69 16.95 -26.77
C VAL A 200 24.05 15.57 -26.66
N ALA A 201 22.79 15.49 -26.21
CA ALA A 201 22.06 14.22 -26.13
C ALA A 201 21.87 13.59 -27.51
N VAL A 202 21.48 14.37 -28.53
CA VAL A 202 21.35 13.90 -29.92
C VAL A 202 22.69 13.44 -30.47
N ALA A 203 23.78 14.16 -30.21
CA ALA A 203 25.14 13.78 -30.61
C ALA A 203 25.54 12.43 -29.98
N LEU A 204 25.29 12.23 -28.68
CA LEU A 204 25.53 10.97 -27.97
C LEU A 204 24.62 9.82 -28.44
N ARG A 205 23.43 10.12 -28.98
CA ARG A 205 22.52 9.16 -29.62
C ARG A 205 22.89 8.85 -31.08
N GLY A 206 24.03 9.35 -31.58
CA GLY A 206 24.47 9.15 -32.96
C GLY A 206 23.65 9.93 -33.98
N GLY A 207 23.18 11.13 -33.61
CA GLY A 207 22.37 12.00 -34.46
C GLY A 207 20.86 11.71 -34.42
N ARG A 208 20.43 10.75 -33.58
CA ARG A 208 19.02 10.35 -33.48
C ARG A 208 18.29 11.10 -32.37
N VAL A 209 17.07 11.55 -32.66
CA VAL A 209 16.17 12.15 -31.66
C VAL A 209 15.75 11.12 -30.63
N PHE A 210 15.38 9.91 -31.03
CA PHE A 210 15.01 8.85 -30.10
C PHE A 210 16.14 7.80 -30.02
N PRO A 211 16.54 7.36 -28.81
CA PRO A 211 17.57 6.33 -28.69
C PRO A 211 17.12 4.99 -29.27
N LYS A 212 15.81 4.70 -29.22
CA LYS A 212 15.19 3.53 -29.83
C LYS A 212 13.73 3.83 -30.15
N VAL A 213 13.28 3.44 -31.33
CA VAL A 213 11.88 3.53 -31.76
C VAL A 213 11.33 2.12 -31.90
N ILE A 214 10.23 1.82 -31.21
CA ILE A 214 9.54 0.53 -31.28
C ILE A 214 8.11 0.82 -31.69
N SER A 215 7.85 0.82 -33.01
CA SER A 215 6.56 1.21 -33.58
C SER A 215 5.45 0.18 -33.34
N ARG A 216 5.82 -1.08 -33.07
CA ARG A 216 4.87 -2.18 -32.85
C ARG A 216 5.03 -2.78 -31.48
N ARG A 217 3.90 -3.11 -30.88
CA ARG A 217 3.82 -3.86 -29.63
C ARG A 217 4.69 -5.12 -29.68
N PRO A 218 5.62 -5.32 -28.74
CA PRO A 218 6.36 -6.56 -28.60
C PRO A 218 5.42 -7.77 -28.40
N GLY A 219 5.64 -8.85 -29.15
CA GLY A 219 4.81 -10.05 -29.08
C GLY A 219 5.14 -10.94 -27.86
N LEU A 220 4.12 -11.56 -27.27
CA LEU A 220 4.23 -12.34 -26.03
C LEU A 220 4.74 -13.78 -26.19
N ARG A 221 4.92 -14.28 -27.42
CA ARG A 221 5.30 -15.68 -27.76
C ARG A 221 4.74 -16.73 -26.78
N PRO A 222 3.40 -16.82 -26.63
CA PRO A 222 2.79 -17.62 -25.60
C PRO A 222 2.94 -19.13 -25.93
N ALA A 223 3.18 -19.96 -24.92
CA ALA A 223 3.39 -21.40 -25.08
C ALA A 223 2.12 -22.18 -24.68
N PRO A 224 1.62 -23.13 -25.49
CA PRO A 224 0.42 -23.91 -25.13
C PRO A 224 0.58 -24.63 -23.79
N VAL A 225 -0.49 -24.63 -22.98
CA VAL A 225 -0.56 -25.34 -21.70
C VAL A 225 -1.79 -26.24 -21.63
N GLU A 226 -1.72 -27.26 -20.79
CA GLU A 226 -2.87 -28.12 -20.52
C GLU A 226 -3.82 -27.45 -19.52
N MET A 227 -4.96 -26.97 -19.99
CA MET A 227 -5.90 -26.19 -19.16
C MET A 227 -6.46 -26.96 -17.97
N THR A 228 -6.66 -28.27 -18.08
CA THR A 228 -7.10 -29.14 -16.98
C THR A 228 -6.12 -29.20 -15.82
N ALA A 229 -4.81 -29.20 -16.11
CA ALA A 229 -3.77 -29.11 -15.10
C ALA A 229 -3.69 -27.71 -14.48
N VAL A 230 -3.79 -26.65 -15.30
CA VAL A 230 -3.84 -25.25 -14.84
C VAL A 230 -5.01 -25.06 -13.87
N ASP A 231 -6.21 -25.48 -14.26
CA ASP A 231 -7.43 -25.32 -13.45
C ASP A 231 -7.32 -26.08 -12.12
N SER A 232 -6.82 -27.32 -12.15
CA SER A 232 -6.64 -28.13 -10.93
C SER A 232 -5.62 -27.54 -9.96
N LEU A 233 -4.46 -27.08 -10.46
CA LEU A 233 -3.42 -26.45 -9.63
C LEU A 233 -3.87 -25.10 -9.07
N SER A 234 -4.55 -24.30 -9.90
CA SER A 234 -5.14 -23.03 -9.48
C SER A 234 -6.21 -23.22 -8.41
N ALA A 235 -7.08 -24.23 -8.56
CA ALA A 235 -8.08 -24.56 -7.56
C ALA A 235 -7.46 -24.99 -6.23
N ASP A 236 -6.44 -25.85 -6.23
CA ASP A 236 -5.73 -26.26 -5.01
C ASP A 236 -5.12 -25.06 -4.28
N ARG A 237 -4.47 -24.15 -5.00
CA ARG A 237 -3.90 -22.91 -4.42
C ARG A 237 -4.98 -22.02 -3.81
N GLY A 238 -6.07 -21.76 -4.53
CA GLY A 238 -7.18 -20.94 -4.05
C GLY A 238 -7.89 -21.53 -2.82
N LEU A 239 -8.09 -22.84 -2.79
CA LEU A 239 -8.70 -23.53 -1.65
C LEU A 239 -7.75 -23.61 -0.44
N ARG A 240 -6.45 -23.82 -0.68
CA ARG A 240 -5.43 -23.75 0.37
C ARG A 240 -5.36 -22.36 0.99
N LEU A 241 -5.46 -21.30 0.19
CA LEU A 241 -5.51 -19.91 0.65
C LEU A 241 -6.66 -19.67 1.64
N VAL A 242 -7.87 -20.15 1.33
CA VAL A 242 -9.04 -20.03 2.22
C VAL A 242 -8.79 -20.73 3.56
N ARG A 243 -8.18 -21.92 3.56
CA ARG A 243 -7.85 -22.67 4.78
C ARG A 243 -6.81 -21.95 5.63
N ASP A 244 -5.74 -21.49 5.01
CA ASP A 244 -4.66 -20.76 5.70
C ASP A 244 -5.22 -19.49 6.36
N LEU A 245 -6.05 -18.72 5.66
CA LEU A 245 -6.69 -17.51 6.21
C LEU A 245 -7.69 -17.80 7.33
N THR A 246 -8.45 -18.88 7.23
CA THR A 246 -9.37 -19.31 8.30
C THR A 246 -8.58 -19.56 9.60
N ALA A 247 -7.50 -20.33 9.52
CA ALA A 247 -6.67 -20.65 10.68
C ALA A 247 -6.00 -19.41 11.31
N LEU A 248 -5.53 -18.46 10.49
CA LEU A 248 -4.94 -17.21 10.98
C LEU A 248 -5.96 -16.34 11.72
N LEU A 249 -7.18 -16.22 11.18
CA LEU A 249 -8.23 -15.39 11.77
C LEU A 249 -8.79 -16.01 13.06
N GLU A 250 -8.98 -17.33 13.11
CA GLU A 250 -9.35 -18.03 14.35
C GLU A 250 -8.27 -17.91 15.44
N ASP A 251 -6.98 -17.92 15.07
CA ASP A 251 -5.90 -17.66 16.03
C ASP A 251 -5.92 -16.22 16.54
N ALA A 252 -6.10 -15.24 15.64
CA ALA A 252 -6.20 -13.83 15.98
C ALA A 252 -7.43 -13.51 16.85
N GLU A 253 -8.51 -14.29 16.71
CA GLU A 253 -9.69 -14.19 17.58
C GLU A 253 -9.39 -14.61 19.02
N ARG A 254 -8.64 -15.71 19.19
CA ARG A 254 -8.25 -16.23 20.51
C ARG A 254 -7.11 -15.44 21.13
N THR A 255 -6.17 -14.99 20.29
CA THR A 255 -4.94 -14.30 20.66
C THR A 255 -4.77 -13.08 19.77
N PRO A 256 -5.34 -11.93 20.17
CA PRO A 256 -5.19 -10.66 19.44
C PRO A 256 -3.75 -10.38 19.05
N LEU A 257 -3.53 -9.95 17.80
CA LEU A 257 -2.19 -9.76 17.27
C LEU A 257 -1.64 -8.40 17.73
N PRO A 258 -0.60 -8.33 18.57
CA PRO A 258 0.00 -7.06 18.95
C PRO A 258 0.73 -6.44 17.75
N LEU A 259 0.56 -5.14 17.56
CA LEU A 259 1.28 -4.36 16.56
C LEU A 259 2.54 -3.74 17.17
N LEU A 260 3.52 -3.44 16.32
CA LEU A 260 4.69 -2.64 16.67
C LEU A 260 4.27 -1.18 16.88
N LYS A 261 5.05 -0.42 17.67
CA LYS A 261 4.88 1.04 17.80
C LYS A 261 4.95 1.77 16.45
N THR A 262 5.73 1.24 15.51
CA THR A 262 5.87 1.74 14.14
C THR A 262 4.76 1.24 13.20
N GLY A 263 3.76 0.55 13.73
CA GLY A 263 2.71 -0.13 12.99
C GLY A 263 3.11 -1.52 12.47
N GLY A 264 2.10 -2.35 12.20
CA GLY A 264 2.24 -3.69 11.63
C GLY A 264 2.66 -4.78 12.61
N VAL A 265 2.65 -6.04 12.13
CA VAL A 265 2.92 -7.24 12.93
C VAL A 265 4.43 -7.50 13.00
N GLY A 266 4.95 -7.66 14.22
CA GLY A 266 6.36 -7.94 14.45
C GLY A 266 6.79 -9.35 14.02
N VAL A 267 8.08 -9.50 13.68
CA VAL A 267 8.68 -10.75 13.16
C VAL A 267 8.41 -11.98 14.06
N ARG A 268 8.40 -11.79 15.38
CA ARG A 268 8.15 -12.89 16.34
C ARG A 268 6.74 -13.46 16.18
N GLU A 269 5.74 -12.60 16.08
CA GLU A 269 4.35 -13.02 15.86
C GLU A 269 4.17 -13.57 14.44
N LEU A 270 4.79 -12.93 13.45
CA LEU A 270 4.74 -13.41 12.07
C LEU A 270 5.30 -14.84 11.94
N ARG A 271 6.42 -15.14 12.60
CA ARG A 271 7.01 -16.50 12.63
C ARG A 271 6.11 -17.53 13.32
N ARG A 272 5.40 -17.13 14.39
CA ARG A 272 4.41 -17.98 15.08
C ARG A 272 3.28 -18.35 14.12
N LEU A 273 2.72 -17.35 13.44
CA LEU A 273 1.64 -17.51 12.47
C LEU A 273 2.09 -18.32 11.24
N ALA A 274 3.30 -18.09 10.74
CA ALA A 274 3.87 -18.84 9.62
C ALA A 274 3.98 -20.33 9.95
N LYS A 275 4.41 -20.67 11.17
CA LYS A 275 4.43 -22.04 11.68
C LYS A 275 3.03 -22.65 11.78
N LEU A 276 2.02 -21.87 12.20
CA LEU A 276 0.63 -22.33 12.33
C LEU A 276 0.06 -22.80 10.99
N VAL A 277 0.25 -22.04 9.91
CA VAL A 277 -0.28 -22.39 8.57
C VAL A 277 0.69 -23.21 7.70
N GLY A 278 1.92 -23.42 8.16
CA GLY A 278 2.95 -24.12 7.40
C GLY A 278 3.41 -23.34 6.16
N ARG A 279 3.57 -22.02 6.27
CA ARG A 279 4.04 -21.11 5.23
C ARG A 279 5.34 -20.41 5.67
N ASP A 280 5.98 -19.70 4.75
CA ASP A 280 7.07 -18.79 5.10
C ASP A 280 6.56 -17.45 5.66
N GLU A 281 7.46 -16.67 6.26
CA GLU A 281 7.12 -15.37 6.86
C GLU A 281 6.55 -14.38 5.83
N PRO A 282 7.11 -14.22 4.61
CA PRO A 282 6.57 -13.30 3.60
C PRO A 282 5.18 -13.71 3.09
N THR A 283 4.92 -14.99 2.82
CA THR A 283 3.59 -15.44 2.40
C THR A 283 2.58 -15.18 3.51
N THR A 284 2.92 -15.46 4.76
CA THR A 284 2.04 -15.20 5.91
C THR A 284 1.73 -13.71 6.06
N ALA A 285 2.71 -12.84 5.82
CA ALA A 285 2.52 -11.38 5.84
C ALA A 285 1.49 -10.94 4.77
N ARG A 286 1.60 -11.50 3.56
CA ARG A 286 0.65 -11.28 2.46
C ARG A 286 -0.74 -11.79 2.80
N LEU A 287 -0.86 -12.93 3.48
CA LEU A 287 -2.17 -13.43 3.92
C LEU A 287 -2.85 -12.45 4.88
N LEU A 288 -2.12 -11.91 5.87
CA LEU A 288 -2.69 -10.92 6.79
C LEU A 288 -3.14 -9.65 6.07
N GLU A 289 -2.36 -9.18 5.08
CA GLU A 289 -2.77 -8.05 4.25
C GLU A 289 -4.01 -8.35 3.41
N LEU A 290 -4.09 -9.53 2.81
CA LEU A 290 -5.27 -9.94 2.05
C LEU A 290 -6.52 -10.05 2.93
N ALA A 291 -6.38 -10.57 4.16
CA ALA A 291 -7.45 -10.61 5.14
C ALA A 291 -7.97 -9.20 5.45
N SER A 292 -7.06 -8.25 5.60
CA SER A 292 -7.40 -6.86 5.86
C SER A 292 -8.01 -6.15 4.64
N ALA A 293 -7.46 -6.37 3.45
CA ALA A 293 -8.00 -5.89 2.18
C ALA A 293 -9.41 -6.43 1.90
N SER A 294 -9.71 -7.64 2.38
CA SER A 294 -11.02 -8.28 2.25
C SER A 294 -11.99 -7.92 3.39
N GLY A 295 -11.61 -7.00 4.30
CA GLY A 295 -12.45 -6.57 5.41
C GLY A 295 -12.66 -7.64 6.49
N LEU A 296 -11.81 -8.67 6.56
CA LEU A 296 -11.89 -9.74 7.55
C LEU A 296 -11.05 -9.47 8.79
N LEU A 297 -9.98 -8.65 8.67
CA LEU A 297 -9.05 -8.31 9.74
C LEU A 297 -8.93 -6.79 9.89
N GLY A 298 -9.14 -6.29 11.10
CA GLY A 298 -9.12 -4.86 11.42
C GLY A 298 -8.13 -4.53 12.53
N LEU A 299 -7.73 -3.26 12.59
CA LEU A 299 -6.92 -2.72 13.68
C LEU A 299 -7.84 -2.21 14.81
N SER A 300 -7.43 -2.44 16.05
CA SER A 300 -8.15 -2.13 17.29
C SER A 300 -7.24 -1.44 18.29
N VAL A 301 -7.83 -0.68 19.21
CA VAL A 301 -7.12 0.00 20.30
C VAL A 301 -7.04 -0.92 21.53
N PRO A 302 -5.90 -0.96 22.26
CA PRO A 302 -4.61 -0.37 21.88
C PRO A 302 -3.82 -1.29 20.94
N ASP A 303 -3.39 -0.77 19.79
CA ASP A 303 -2.45 -1.35 18.81
C ASP A 303 -2.51 -2.88 18.62
N THR A 304 -3.70 -3.42 18.35
CA THR A 304 -3.90 -4.85 18.07
C THR A 304 -4.63 -5.07 16.76
N ALA A 305 -4.37 -6.19 16.08
CA ALA A 305 -5.19 -6.64 14.96
C ALA A 305 -6.04 -7.84 15.36
N MET A 306 -7.34 -7.78 15.05
CA MET A 306 -8.31 -8.83 15.40
C MET A 306 -9.38 -8.96 14.30
N PRO A 307 -10.05 -10.11 14.19
CA PRO A 307 -11.09 -10.31 13.20
C PRO A 307 -12.23 -9.29 13.31
N LEU A 308 -12.75 -8.86 12.16
CA LEU A 308 -13.93 -8.00 12.05
C LEU A 308 -15.22 -8.84 12.02
N PRO A 309 -16.40 -8.26 12.30
CA PRO A 309 -17.68 -8.99 12.24
C PRO A 309 -17.96 -9.66 10.88
N ALA A 310 -17.39 -9.14 9.79
CA ALA A 310 -17.49 -9.75 8.46
C ALA A 310 -16.86 -11.15 8.38
N PHE A 311 -15.97 -11.50 9.32
CA PHE A 311 -15.39 -12.84 9.43
C PHE A 311 -16.45 -13.92 9.66
N ASP A 312 -17.46 -13.65 10.48
CA ASP A 312 -18.54 -14.61 10.78
C ASP A 312 -19.38 -14.88 9.52
N ALA A 313 -19.74 -13.82 8.80
CA ALA A 313 -20.47 -13.91 7.53
C ALA A 313 -19.65 -14.60 6.43
N TRP A 314 -18.33 -14.42 6.44
CA TRP A 314 -17.42 -15.13 5.54
C TRP A 314 -17.34 -16.62 5.88
N GLN A 315 -17.22 -16.98 7.16
CA GLN A 315 -17.21 -18.39 7.62
C GLN A 315 -18.50 -19.15 7.32
N ALA A 316 -19.64 -18.46 7.26
CA ALA A 316 -20.92 -19.06 6.91
C ALA A 316 -21.01 -19.50 5.43
N GLN A 317 -20.08 -19.06 4.57
CA GLN A 317 -20.03 -19.44 3.16
C GLN A 317 -19.25 -20.75 2.94
N GLY A 318 -19.60 -21.50 1.88
CA GLY A 318 -18.78 -22.62 1.42
C GLY A 318 -17.39 -22.18 0.93
N LEU A 319 -16.43 -23.11 0.83
CA LEU A 319 -15.04 -22.80 0.45
C LEU A 319 -14.91 -21.94 -0.83
N ALA A 320 -15.69 -22.26 -1.87
CA ALA A 320 -15.64 -21.51 -3.12
C ALA A 320 -16.20 -20.08 -2.98
N GLY A 321 -17.24 -19.87 -2.18
CA GLY A 321 -17.77 -18.54 -1.90
C GLY A 321 -16.78 -17.69 -1.11
N ARG A 322 -16.15 -18.31 -0.09
CA ARG A 322 -15.06 -17.70 0.68
C ARG A 322 -13.90 -17.27 -0.20
N TRP A 323 -13.50 -18.09 -1.18
CA TRP A 323 -12.50 -17.73 -2.18
C TRP A 323 -12.94 -16.52 -3.03
N GLY A 324 -14.18 -16.51 -3.52
CA GLY A 324 -14.73 -15.41 -4.30
C GLY A 324 -14.67 -14.07 -3.57
N HIS A 325 -14.94 -14.06 -2.26
CA HIS A 325 -14.82 -12.88 -1.39
C HIS A 325 -13.39 -12.33 -1.36
N LEU A 326 -12.39 -13.20 -1.24
CA LEU A 326 -10.96 -12.81 -1.23
C LEU A 326 -10.51 -12.25 -2.58
N VAL A 327 -10.94 -12.88 -3.68
CA VAL A 327 -10.66 -12.41 -5.04
C VAL A 327 -11.28 -11.03 -5.28
N ALA A 328 -12.52 -10.81 -4.83
CA ALA A 328 -13.17 -9.51 -4.92
C ALA A 328 -12.40 -8.43 -4.13
N GLY A 329 -12.00 -8.75 -2.90
CA GLY A 329 -11.18 -7.85 -2.06
C GLY A 329 -9.87 -7.47 -2.73
N TRP A 330 -9.13 -8.45 -3.27
CA TRP A 330 -7.86 -8.20 -3.97
C TRP A 330 -8.01 -7.41 -5.26
N LEU A 331 -9.03 -7.69 -6.08
CA LEU A 331 -9.29 -6.93 -7.32
C LEU A 331 -9.64 -5.47 -7.03
N ALA A 332 -10.37 -5.21 -5.95
CA ALA A 332 -10.78 -3.86 -5.54
C ALA A 332 -9.71 -3.09 -4.76
N TRP A 333 -8.64 -3.74 -4.28
CA TRP A 333 -7.66 -3.09 -3.41
C TRP A 333 -6.79 -2.07 -4.16
N ASP A 334 -6.26 -1.07 -3.45
CA ASP A 334 -5.41 0.02 -3.99
C ASP A 334 -3.99 -0.01 -3.38
N ALA A 335 -3.46 -1.20 -3.16
CA ALA A 335 -2.07 -1.41 -2.73
C ALA A 335 -1.47 -2.66 -3.39
N GLN A 336 -0.16 -2.85 -3.23
CA GLN A 336 0.55 -4.07 -3.61
C GLN A 336 0.55 -5.06 -2.45
N LEU A 337 0.14 -6.31 -2.73
CA LEU A 337 0.14 -7.36 -1.73
C LEU A 337 1.57 -7.80 -1.42
N PHE A 338 2.39 -7.95 -2.46
CA PHE A 338 3.74 -8.52 -2.35
C PHE A 338 4.79 -7.61 -1.72
N GLU A 339 4.47 -6.34 -1.49
CA GLU A 339 5.30 -5.44 -0.69
C GLU A 339 5.37 -5.91 0.77
N ALA A 340 4.31 -6.51 1.33
CA ALA A 340 4.37 -7.08 2.67
C ALA A 340 5.33 -8.29 2.71
N GLY A 341 6.32 -8.21 3.59
CA GLY A 341 7.42 -9.17 3.69
C GLY A 341 8.53 -9.00 2.64
N ALA A 342 8.43 -8.04 1.71
CA ALA A 342 9.55 -7.64 0.87
C ALA A 342 10.60 -6.86 1.68
N PRO A 343 11.89 -6.90 1.33
CA PRO A 343 12.90 -6.11 2.01
C PRO A 343 12.75 -4.62 1.67
N ASP A 344 12.80 -3.77 2.69
CA ASP A 344 12.82 -2.31 2.58
C ASP A 344 14.17 -1.82 2.02
N SER A 345 14.33 -0.49 1.90
CA SER A 345 15.59 0.12 1.47
C SER A 345 16.79 -0.14 2.39
N ARG A 346 16.57 -0.69 3.58
CA ARG A 346 17.58 -1.11 4.56
C ARG A 346 17.70 -2.63 4.65
N GLY A 347 17.08 -3.38 3.74
CA GLY A 347 17.10 -4.85 3.71
C GLY A 347 16.22 -5.54 4.76
N ARG A 348 15.38 -4.81 5.50
CA ARG A 348 14.49 -5.37 6.54
C ARG A 348 13.11 -5.66 5.97
N PRO A 349 12.45 -6.76 6.36
CA PRO A 349 11.12 -7.08 5.83
C PRO A 349 10.09 -6.02 6.24
N VAL A 350 9.32 -5.54 5.26
CA VAL A 350 8.18 -4.64 5.48
C VAL A 350 7.11 -5.38 6.30
N PRO A 351 6.72 -4.88 7.50
CA PRO A 351 5.73 -5.53 8.36
C PRO A 351 4.35 -5.63 7.70
N ALA A 352 3.67 -6.76 7.93
CA ALA A 352 2.26 -6.91 7.56
C ALA A 352 1.38 -5.95 8.36
N LEU A 353 0.33 -5.42 7.76
CA LEU A 353 -0.62 -4.48 8.36
C LEU A 353 -0.02 -3.11 8.73
N GLN A 354 1.17 -2.80 8.23
CA GLN A 354 1.71 -1.45 8.33
C GLN A 354 0.79 -0.49 7.53
N VAL A 355 0.51 0.69 8.09
CA VAL A 355 -0.20 1.75 7.37
C VAL A 355 0.74 2.26 6.28
N ARG A 356 0.29 2.16 5.02
CA ARG A 356 1.03 2.54 3.82
C ARG A 356 0.23 3.55 3.02
N GLN A 357 0.92 4.38 2.25
CA GLN A 357 0.27 5.25 1.26
C GLN A 357 -0.46 4.37 0.24
N ALA A 358 -1.69 4.77 -0.13
CA ALA A 358 -2.38 4.07 -1.20
C ALA A 358 -1.60 4.23 -2.50
N GLU A 359 -1.56 3.17 -3.31
CA GLU A 359 -0.98 3.17 -4.63
C GLU A 359 -2.10 2.91 -5.66
N PRO A 360 -2.83 3.95 -6.11
CA PRO A 360 -3.96 3.77 -7.03
C PRO A 360 -3.60 3.05 -8.33
N LEU A 361 -2.34 3.17 -8.77
CA LEU A 361 -1.83 2.49 -9.96
C LEU A 361 -1.73 0.96 -9.80
N ALA A 362 -1.68 0.44 -8.56
CA ALA A 362 -1.62 -0.99 -8.29
C ALA A 362 -2.83 -1.74 -8.88
N ARG A 363 -4.02 -1.15 -8.76
CA ARG A 363 -5.27 -1.71 -9.30
C ARG A 363 -5.22 -1.79 -10.82
N GLU A 364 -4.73 -0.73 -11.46
CA GLU A 364 -4.63 -0.66 -12.90
C GLU A 364 -3.55 -1.62 -13.44
N ARG A 365 -2.40 -1.75 -12.77
CA ARG A 365 -1.37 -2.76 -13.12
C ARG A 365 -1.92 -4.17 -13.03
N ARG A 366 -2.65 -4.49 -11.95
CA ARG A 366 -3.37 -5.77 -11.80
C ARG A 366 -4.30 -6.01 -12.98
N ARG A 367 -5.13 -5.03 -13.34
CA ARG A 367 -6.06 -5.12 -14.46
C ARG A 367 -5.34 -5.42 -15.78
N GLN A 368 -4.25 -4.74 -16.09
CA GLN A 368 -3.52 -4.93 -17.36
C GLN A 368 -2.82 -6.29 -17.45
N VAL A 369 -2.19 -6.76 -16.36
CA VAL A 369 -1.58 -8.11 -16.34
C VAL A 369 -2.65 -9.18 -16.55
N LEU A 370 -3.77 -9.09 -15.82
CA LEU A 370 -4.86 -10.07 -15.93
C LEU A 370 -5.54 -10.02 -17.30
N ALA A 371 -5.67 -8.84 -17.91
CA ALA A 371 -6.15 -8.69 -19.28
C ALA A 371 -5.22 -9.37 -20.29
N ALA A 372 -3.90 -9.15 -20.17
CA ALA A 372 -2.92 -9.78 -21.04
C ALA A 372 -2.92 -11.32 -20.94
N LEU A 373 -3.12 -11.88 -19.74
CA LEU A 373 -3.30 -13.33 -19.59
C LEU A 373 -4.62 -13.82 -20.22
N ARG A 374 -5.70 -13.04 -20.09
CA ARG A 374 -7.01 -13.34 -20.70
C ARG A 374 -6.96 -13.37 -22.22
N ASP A 375 -6.16 -12.50 -22.82
CA ASP A 375 -6.02 -12.38 -24.28
C ASP A 375 -5.14 -13.50 -24.88
N ALA A 376 -4.52 -14.33 -24.04
CA ALA A 376 -3.76 -15.52 -24.41
C ALA A 376 -4.32 -16.80 -23.75
N PRO A 377 -5.61 -17.13 -23.93
CA PRO A 377 -6.22 -18.28 -23.26
C PRO A 377 -5.58 -19.59 -23.74
N GLY A 378 -5.35 -20.53 -22.81
CA GLY A 378 -4.73 -21.82 -23.15
C GLY A 378 -3.22 -21.77 -23.35
N CYS A 379 -2.59 -20.62 -23.09
CA CYS A 379 -1.15 -20.47 -23.21
C CYS A 379 -0.54 -19.81 -21.97
N GLY A 380 0.67 -20.25 -21.61
CA GLY A 380 1.53 -19.59 -20.63
C GLY A 380 2.23 -18.38 -21.25
N VAL A 381 2.23 -17.27 -20.53
CA VAL A 381 2.90 -16.03 -20.91
C VAL A 381 4.22 -15.92 -20.12
N ASP A 382 5.31 -15.59 -20.82
CA ASP A 382 6.60 -15.33 -20.19
C ASP A 382 6.56 -13.98 -19.41
N PRO A 383 6.91 -13.96 -18.10
CA PRO A 383 6.86 -12.74 -17.29
C PRO A 383 7.72 -11.58 -17.83
N ALA A 384 8.89 -11.88 -18.40
CA ALA A 384 9.79 -10.84 -18.92
C ALA A 384 9.25 -10.24 -20.22
N ALA A 385 8.76 -11.07 -21.14
CA ALA A 385 8.08 -10.62 -22.35
C ALA A 385 6.81 -9.83 -22.03
N LEU A 386 6.05 -10.25 -21.01
CA LEU A 386 4.87 -9.54 -20.54
C LEU A 386 5.22 -8.14 -20.01
N ALA A 387 6.24 -8.02 -19.16
CA ALA A 387 6.68 -6.74 -18.64
C ALA A 387 7.07 -5.76 -19.75
N VAL A 388 7.76 -6.25 -20.79
CA VAL A 388 8.15 -5.44 -21.96
C VAL A 388 6.93 -5.00 -22.77
N ALA A 389 5.95 -5.89 -22.96
CA ALA A 389 4.72 -5.54 -23.68
C ALA A 389 3.87 -4.54 -22.89
N LEU A 390 3.72 -4.71 -21.58
CA LEU A 390 2.98 -3.80 -20.70
C LEU A 390 3.64 -2.42 -20.60
N GLN A 391 4.97 -2.38 -20.56
CA GLN A 391 5.73 -1.12 -20.63
C GLN A 391 5.53 -0.41 -21.97
N TRP A 392 5.36 -1.16 -23.06
CA TRP A 392 4.99 -0.59 -24.37
C TRP A 392 3.54 -0.10 -24.37
N ASP A 393 2.59 -0.85 -23.80
CA ASP A 393 1.17 -0.50 -23.78
C ASP A 393 0.87 0.75 -22.94
N ALA A 394 1.53 0.90 -21.78
CA ALA A 394 1.30 2.02 -20.87
C ALA A 394 2.60 2.43 -20.14
N PRO A 395 3.50 3.18 -20.80
CA PRO A 395 4.83 3.52 -20.27
C PRO A 395 4.79 4.28 -18.93
N ARG A 396 3.75 5.09 -18.69
CA ARG A 396 3.62 5.81 -17.41
C ARG A 396 3.23 4.88 -16.27
N LEU A 397 2.31 3.94 -16.53
CA LEU A 397 1.84 3.00 -15.53
C LEU A 397 2.97 2.07 -15.07
N TRP A 398 3.79 1.63 -16.01
CA TRP A 398 4.83 0.62 -15.82
C TRP A 398 6.24 1.18 -15.67
N THR A 399 6.39 2.50 -15.59
CA THR A 399 7.67 3.24 -15.61
C THR A 399 8.53 2.99 -16.86
N SER A 400 9.47 3.88 -17.15
CA SER A 400 10.51 3.67 -18.17
C SER A 400 11.63 2.73 -17.70
N GLU A 401 11.71 2.44 -16.41
CA GLU A 401 12.72 1.54 -15.85
C GLU A 401 12.32 0.08 -15.99
N ALA A 402 12.94 -0.63 -16.96
CA ALA A 402 12.58 -2.00 -17.31
C ALA A 402 12.62 -2.99 -16.12
N ARG A 403 13.58 -2.85 -15.20
CA ARG A 403 13.68 -3.73 -14.02
C ARG A 403 12.53 -3.53 -13.04
N ILE A 404 12.11 -2.27 -12.83
CA ILE A 404 10.96 -1.94 -11.98
C ILE A 404 9.67 -2.47 -12.63
N ALA A 405 9.49 -2.27 -13.94
CA ALA A 405 8.37 -2.84 -14.69
C ALA A 405 8.28 -4.37 -14.55
N GLN A 406 9.42 -5.06 -14.67
CA GLN A 406 9.53 -6.51 -14.46
C GLN A 406 9.17 -6.92 -13.03
N GLY A 407 9.62 -6.16 -12.02
CA GLY A 407 9.30 -6.40 -10.62
C GLY A 407 7.81 -6.35 -10.34
N TYR A 408 7.13 -5.28 -10.78
CA TYR A 408 5.66 -5.16 -10.64
C TYR A 408 4.92 -6.27 -11.38
N THR A 409 5.34 -6.60 -12.60
CA THR A 409 4.72 -7.66 -13.39
C THR A 409 4.85 -9.00 -12.67
N GLY A 410 6.04 -9.30 -12.15
CA GLY A 410 6.32 -10.51 -11.38
C GLY A 410 5.48 -10.61 -10.10
N TRP A 411 5.35 -9.52 -9.35
CA TRP A 411 4.50 -9.47 -8.15
C TRP A 411 3.04 -9.76 -8.48
N VAL A 412 2.45 -9.08 -9.46
CA VAL A 412 1.05 -9.31 -9.84
C VAL A 412 0.81 -10.74 -10.31
N LEU A 413 1.74 -11.34 -11.05
CA LEU A 413 1.65 -12.75 -11.45
C LEU A 413 1.69 -13.68 -10.23
N GLN A 414 2.60 -13.43 -9.27
CA GLN A 414 2.69 -14.22 -8.04
C GLN A 414 1.44 -14.04 -7.15
N GLU A 415 0.84 -12.85 -7.13
CA GLU A 415 -0.45 -12.60 -6.49
C GLU A 415 -1.57 -13.41 -7.15
N ALA A 416 -1.69 -13.35 -8.48
CA ALA A 416 -2.67 -14.13 -9.22
C ALA A 416 -2.50 -15.64 -8.98
N GLU A 417 -1.26 -16.12 -8.89
CA GLU A 417 -0.97 -17.51 -8.53
C GLU A 417 -1.35 -17.85 -7.08
N LEU A 418 -1.03 -16.98 -6.11
CA LEU A 418 -1.39 -17.14 -4.70
C LEU A 418 -2.91 -17.23 -4.51
N LEU A 419 -3.67 -16.40 -5.23
CA LEU A 419 -5.13 -16.42 -5.22
C LEU A 419 -5.74 -17.58 -6.04
N GLY A 420 -4.94 -18.36 -6.76
CA GLY A 420 -5.47 -19.43 -7.62
C GLY A 420 -6.20 -18.92 -8.87
N LEU A 421 -5.89 -17.71 -9.34
CA LEU A 421 -6.39 -17.15 -10.60
C LEU A 421 -5.56 -17.58 -11.81
N ALA A 422 -4.29 -17.93 -11.59
CA ALA A 422 -3.35 -18.35 -12.61
C ALA A 422 -2.43 -19.47 -12.12
N SER A 423 -1.80 -20.17 -13.06
CA SER A 423 -0.73 -21.13 -12.81
C SER A 423 0.12 -21.29 -14.08
N ALA A 424 1.43 -21.44 -13.92
CA ALA A 424 2.37 -21.64 -15.03
C ALA A 424 2.27 -20.54 -16.13
N GLY A 425 2.06 -19.30 -15.71
CA GLY A 425 1.90 -18.15 -16.62
C GLY A 425 0.59 -18.14 -17.42
N ALA A 426 -0.34 -19.05 -17.16
CA ALA A 426 -1.65 -19.12 -17.81
C ALA A 426 -2.77 -18.82 -16.81
N ILE A 427 -3.80 -18.11 -17.26
CA ILE A 427 -4.99 -17.83 -16.44
C ILE A 427 -5.94 -19.03 -16.41
N SER A 428 -6.41 -19.41 -15.23
CA SER A 428 -7.37 -20.51 -15.04
C SER A 428 -8.76 -20.15 -15.55
N THR A 429 -9.64 -21.13 -15.71
CA THR A 429 -11.05 -20.92 -16.08
C THR A 429 -11.77 -20.04 -15.06
N ALA A 430 -11.67 -20.38 -13.77
CA ALA A 430 -12.16 -19.53 -12.67
C ALA A 430 -11.52 -18.12 -12.69
N GLY A 431 -10.21 -18.02 -12.95
CA GLY A 431 -9.51 -16.75 -13.05
C GLY A 431 -10.01 -15.85 -14.19
N ARG A 432 -10.25 -16.42 -15.37
CA ARG A 432 -10.84 -15.69 -16.52
C ARG A 432 -12.24 -15.19 -16.20
N LEU A 433 -13.07 -16.01 -15.56
CA LEU A 433 -14.43 -15.64 -15.16
C LEU A 433 -14.41 -14.49 -14.14
N ALA A 434 -13.61 -14.60 -13.08
CA ALA A 434 -13.52 -13.59 -12.04
C ALA A 434 -13.04 -12.23 -12.58
N THR A 435 -12.02 -12.24 -13.43
CA THR A 435 -11.42 -11.04 -14.03
C THR A 435 -12.21 -10.46 -15.21
N SER A 436 -13.29 -11.12 -15.62
CA SER A 436 -14.27 -10.64 -16.60
C SER A 436 -15.56 -10.12 -15.94
N GLY A 437 -15.56 -9.93 -14.62
CA GLY A 437 -16.73 -9.47 -13.86
C GLY A 437 -17.77 -10.57 -13.59
N LYS A 438 -17.45 -11.84 -13.86
CA LYS A 438 -18.35 -13.00 -13.69
C LYS A 438 -17.98 -13.80 -12.44
N LEU A 439 -17.88 -13.12 -11.29
CA LEU A 439 -17.40 -13.73 -10.05
C LEU A 439 -18.29 -14.89 -9.59
N ALA A 440 -19.61 -14.79 -9.75
CA ALA A 440 -20.54 -15.88 -9.40
C ALA A 440 -20.29 -17.16 -10.23
N GLU A 441 -20.03 -17.03 -11.54
CA GLU A 441 -19.66 -18.16 -12.41
C GLU A 441 -18.30 -18.73 -12.01
N ALA A 442 -17.33 -17.88 -11.64
CA ALA A 442 -16.02 -18.31 -11.15
C ALA A 442 -16.12 -19.14 -9.86
N VAL A 443 -16.98 -18.72 -8.93
CA VAL A 443 -17.26 -19.46 -7.68
C VAL A 443 -17.89 -20.82 -7.99
N GLN A 444 -18.80 -20.90 -8.94
CA GLN A 444 -19.40 -22.18 -9.37
C GLN A 444 -18.37 -23.10 -10.01
N ASP A 445 -17.47 -22.56 -10.84
CA ASP A 445 -16.40 -23.34 -11.49
C ASP A 445 -15.42 -23.90 -10.44
N LEU A 446 -14.96 -23.07 -9.50
CA LEU A 446 -14.10 -23.51 -8.39
C LEU A 446 -14.81 -24.56 -7.51
N GLY A 447 -16.12 -24.44 -7.32
CA GLY A 447 -16.93 -25.40 -6.56
C GLY A 447 -16.91 -26.83 -7.11
N ARG A 448 -16.48 -27.04 -8.36
CA ARG A 448 -16.27 -28.38 -8.94
C ARG A 448 -15.06 -29.10 -8.35
N PHE A 449 -14.12 -28.35 -7.77
CA PHE A 449 -12.90 -28.84 -7.15
C PHE A 449 -12.99 -28.94 -5.62
N THR A 450 -14.09 -28.46 -5.03
CA THR A 450 -14.34 -28.64 -3.60
C THR A 450 -14.90 -30.04 -3.34
N PRO A 451 -14.57 -30.68 -2.19
CA PRO A 451 -15.27 -31.89 -1.77
C PRO A 451 -16.78 -31.65 -1.75
N PRO A 452 -17.61 -32.65 -2.06
CA PRO A 452 -19.06 -32.50 -2.00
C PRO A 452 -19.48 -32.13 -0.57
N VAL A 453 -20.47 -31.25 -0.47
CA VAL A 453 -21.09 -30.94 0.82
C VAL A 453 -21.86 -32.17 1.28
N SER A 454 -21.52 -32.66 2.46
CA SER A 454 -22.20 -33.78 3.10
C SER A 454 -23.07 -33.27 4.24
N ASP A 455 -24.32 -33.73 4.26
CA ASP A 455 -25.29 -33.54 5.33
C ASP A 455 -25.31 -34.71 6.32
N SER A 456 -24.35 -35.62 6.21
CA SER A 456 -24.30 -36.83 7.02
C SER A 456 -22.88 -37.30 7.29
N PHE A 457 -22.73 -38.13 8.32
CA PHE A 457 -21.46 -38.74 8.70
C PHE A 457 -21.64 -40.21 9.10
N VAL A 458 -20.52 -40.92 9.18
CA VAL A 458 -20.43 -42.28 9.71
C VAL A 458 -19.75 -42.23 11.07
N LEU A 459 -20.43 -42.71 12.11
CA LEU A 459 -19.83 -42.89 13.43
C LEU A 459 -19.13 -44.24 13.53
N GLN A 460 -17.92 -44.24 14.06
CA GLN A 460 -17.13 -45.44 14.32
C GLN A 460 -17.15 -45.82 15.81
N ALA A 461 -16.70 -47.04 16.11
CA ALA A 461 -16.69 -47.58 17.47
C ALA A 461 -15.69 -46.86 18.41
N ASP A 462 -14.71 -46.16 17.86
CA ASP A 462 -13.68 -45.40 18.59
C ASP A 462 -14.10 -43.94 18.87
N LEU A 463 -15.41 -43.63 18.76
CA LEU A 463 -16.00 -42.32 18.98
C LEU A 463 -15.55 -41.26 17.97
N THR A 464 -15.22 -41.67 16.75
CA THR A 464 -14.96 -40.75 15.65
C THR A 464 -16.17 -40.65 14.70
N ALA A 465 -16.44 -39.45 14.19
CA ALA A 465 -17.33 -39.19 13.06
C ALA A 465 -16.49 -38.91 11.81
N MET A 466 -16.74 -39.66 10.75
CA MET A 466 -16.17 -39.41 9.43
C MET A 466 -17.22 -38.78 8.52
N VAL A 467 -16.94 -37.59 8.03
CA VAL A 467 -17.75 -36.87 7.02
C VAL A 467 -17.10 -37.07 5.66
N ALA A 468 -17.85 -37.55 4.67
CA ALA A 468 -17.36 -37.76 3.31
C ALA A 468 -17.38 -36.45 2.50
N GLY A 469 -16.48 -35.53 2.82
CA GLY A 469 -16.36 -34.22 2.17
C GLY A 469 -16.47 -33.07 3.17
N GLU A 470 -17.02 -31.94 2.73
CA GLU A 470 -17.21 -30.76 3.59
C GLU A 470 -18.54 -30.89 4.34
N PRO A 471 -18.55 -30.84 5.69
CA PRO A 471 -19.81 -30.90 6.44
C PRO A 471 -20.68 -29.66 6.14
N ALA A 472 -21.98 -29.87 5.91
CA ALA A 472 -22.96 -28.79 5.77
C ALA A 472 -22.88 -27.82 6.96
N GLY A 473 -23.03 -26.51 6.72
CA GLY A 473 -22.70 -25.47 7.72
C GLY A 473 -23.33 -25.67 9.11
N ALA A 474 -24.62 -26.03 9.17
CA ALA A 474 -25.29 -26.32 10.44
C ALA A 474 -24.73 -27.57 11.14
N MET A 475 -24.48 -28.64 10.38
CA MET A 475 -23.86 -29.87 10.88
C MET A 475 -22.43 -29.62 11.35
N ARG A 476 -21.66 -28.80 10.62
CA ARG A 476 -20.29 -28.42 10.96
C ARG A 476 -20.23 -27.70 12.29
N ALA A 477 -21.08 -26.69 12.49
CA ALA A 477 -21.11 -25.91 13.73
C ALA A 477 -21.40 -26.80 14.96
N GLU A 478 -22.36 -27.72 14.84
CA GLU A 478 -22.65 -28.68 15.91
C GLU A 478 -21.50 -29.70 16.11
N LEU A 479 -20.86 -30.19 15.04
CA LEU A 479 -19.69 -31.06 15.15
C LEU A 479 -18.49 -30.36 15.82
N GLU A 480 -18.20 -29.12 15.48
CA GLU A 480 -17.10 -28.33 16.08
C GLU A 480 -17.37 -28.01 17.56
N LEU A 481 -18.64 -27.83 17.92
CA LEU A 481 -19.05 -27.69 19.31
C LEU A 481 -18.85 -29.01 20.09
N LEU A 482 -19.36 -30.12 19.56
CA LEU A 482 -19.47 -31.40 20.27
C LEU A 482 -18.22 -32.30 20.16
N ALA A 483 -17.34 -32.06 19.19
CA ALA A 483 -16.17 -32.87 18.87
C ALA A 483 -14.93 -32.02 18.52
N VAL A 484 -13.79 -32.69 18.39
CA VAL A 484 -12.52 -32.07 17.95
C VAL A 484 -12.17 -32.57 16.55
N LEU A 485 -11.88 -31.66 15.64
CA LEU A 485 -11.43 -31.98 14.28
C LEU A 485 -9.98 -32.53 14.33
N GLU A 486 -9.78 -33.78 13.95
CA GLU A 486 -8.45 -34.43 13.86
C GLU A 486 -7.82 -34.29 12.49
N SER A 487 -8.64 -34.30 11.42
CA SER A 487 -8.19 -34.20 10.03
C SER A 487 -9.24 -33.53 9.16
N ALA A 488 -8.81 -32.62 8.29
CA ALA A 488 -9.64 -31.84 7.37
C ALA A 488 -9.36 -32.20 5.89
N GLY A 489 -9.19 -33.50 5.62
CA GLY A 489 -8.85 -34.03 4.30
C GLY A 489 -10.06 -34.19 3.36
N SER A 490 -9.95 -35.12 2.40
CA SER A 490 -11.09 -35.53 1.56
C SER A 490 -12.24 -36.13 2.37
N ALA A 491 -11.94 -36.66 3.56
CA ALA A 491 -12.89 -36.95 4.60
C ALA A 491 -12.48 -36.22 5.88
N SER A 492 -13.42 -35.48 6.48
CA SER A 492 -13.19 -34.79 7.75
C SER A 492 -13.42 -35.78 8.89
N VAL A 493 -12.48 -35.85 9.84
CA VAL A 493 -12.56 -36.77 10.99
C VAL A 493 -12.71 -35.96 12.26
N TYR A 494 -13.80 -36.17 12.99
CA TYR A 494 -14.11 -35.52 14.25
C TYR A 494 -14.09 -36.55 15.38
N ARG A 495 -13.38 -36.29 16.48
CA ARG A 495 -13.37 -37.15 17.67
C ARG A 495 -14.24 -36.59 18.78
N PHE A 496 -15.17 -37.40 19.27
CA PHE A 496 -15.92 -37.12 20.49
C PHE A 496 -15.14 -37.56 21.72
N SER A 497 -15.21 -36.77 22.78
CA SER A 497 -14.60 -37.04 24.08
C SER A 497 -15.45 -36.44 25.19
N ASP A 498 -15.18 -36.80 26.45
CA ASP A 498 -15.83 -36.17 27.61
C ASP A 498 -15.70 -34.65 27.58
N THR A 499 -14.49 -34.16 27.32
CA THR A 499 -14.19 -32.73 27.28
C THR A 499 -14.96 -32.03 26.16
N SER A 500 -15.01 -32.61 24.95
CA SER A 500 -15.67 -31.99 23.80
C SER A 500 -17.19 -31.97 23.97
N LEU A 501 -17.78 -33.07 24.45
CA LEU A 501 -19.21 -33.16 24.73
C LEU A 501 -19.64 -32.23 25.86
N ARG A 502 -18.79 -32.06 26.89
CA ARG A 502 -19.04 -31.09 27.97
C ARG A 502 -19.19 -29.67 27.46
N ARG A 503 -18.42 -29.26 26.44
CA ARG A 503 -18.60 -27.93 25.79
C ARG A 503 -20.01 -27.77 25.22
N GLY A 504 -20.59 -28.84 24.68
CA GLY A 504 -21.98 -28.84 24.23
C GLY A 504 -22.96 -28.54 25.36
N PHE A 505 -22.79 -29.20 26.51
CA PHE A 505 -23.60 -28.93 27.69
C PHE A 505 -23.38 -27.52 28.25
N ASP A 506 -22.14 -27.02 28.26
CA ASP A 506 -21.80 -25.64 28.65
C ASP A 506 -22.45 -24.61 27.71
N ALA A 507 -22.64 -24.96 26.43
CA ALA A 507 -23.39 -24.18 25.45
C ALA A 507 -24.92 -24.39 25.51
N GLY A 508 -25.42 -25.12 26.51
CA GLY A 508 -26.85 -25.32 26.76
C GLY A 508 -27.51 -26.47 26.00
N ARG A 509 -26.75 -27.36 25.35
CA ARG A 509 -27.32 -28.57 24.71
C ARG A 509 -27.67 -29.62 25.76
N SER A 510 -28.86 -30.19 25.70
CA SER A 510 -29.24 -31.34 26.52
C SER A 510 -28.70 -32.65 25.94
N ALA A 511 -28.69 -33.72 26.74
CA ALA A 511 -28.31 -35.04 26.26
C ALA A 511 -29.25 -35.53 25.15
N GLU A 512 -30.53 -35.14 25.20
CA GLU A 512 -31.52 -35.45 24.18
C GLU A 512 -31.23 -34.70 22.87
N ASP A 513 -30.89 -33.41 22.95
CA ASP A 513 -30.51 -32.61 21.78
C ASP A 513 -29.29 -33.19 21.05
N ILE A 514 -28.26 -33.55 21.82
CA ILE A 514 -27.03 -34.14 21.27
C ILE A 514 -27.33 -35.48 20.59
N VAL A 515 -28.10 -36.35 21.23
CA VAL A 515 -28.47 -37.65 20.63
C VAL A 515 -29.33 -37.47 19.39
N SER A 516 -30.30 -36.56 19.43
CA SER A 516 -31.17 -36.23 18.30
C SER A 516 -30.38 -35.70 17.10
N PHE A 517 -29.42 -34.81 17.34
CA PHE A 517 -28.50 -34.34 16.31
C PHE A 517 -27.70 -35.48 15.67
N LEU A 518 -27.11 -36.35 16.51
CA LEU A 518 -26.32 -37.49 16.05
C LEU A 518 -27.19 -38.46 15.23
N ASP A 519 -28.41 -38.77 15.68
CA ASP A 519 -29.35 -39.64 14.96
C ASP A 519 -29.80 -39.03 13.63
N GLY A 520 -29.98 -37.71 13.57
CA GLY A 520 -30.40 -37.00 12.34
C GLY A 520 -29.36 -37.02 11.21
N HIS A 521 -28.08 -37.20 11.54
CA HIS A 521 -26.98 -37.09 10.56
C HIS A 521 -26.14 -38.39 10.44
N ALA A 522 -26.24 -39.34 11.38
CA ALA A 522 -25.48 -40.58 11.33
C ALA A 522 -26.11 -41.64 10.41
N THR A 523 -25.48 -41.91 9.27
CA THR A 523 -25.98 -42.89 8.27
C THR A 523 -26.03 -44.34 8.76
N ARG A 524 -25.23 -44.69 9.77
CA ARG A 524 -25.20 -46.05 10.36
C ARG A 524 -25.77 -46.11 11.78
N GLY A 525 -26.44 -45.04 12.21
CA GLY A 525 -26.91 -44.86 13.58
C GLY A 525 -25.79 -44.57 14.58
N VAL A 526 -26.18 -44.18 15.80
CA VAL A 526 -25.26 -43.80 16.86
C VAL A 526 -24.77 -45.03 17.65
N PRO A 527 -23.45 -45.28 17.75
CA PRO A 527 -22.90 -46.38 18.54
C PRO A 527 -23.32 -46.32 20.00
N GLN A 528 -23.59 -47.48 20.60
CA GLN A 528 -24.03 -47.58 21.99
C GLN A 528 -23.06 -46.93 22.99
N ALA A 529 -21.75 -47.02 22.72
CA ALA A 529 -20.72 -46.39 23.54
C ALA A 529 -20.88 -44.86 23.60
N LEU A 530 -21.17 -44.21 22.46
CA LEU A 530 -21.37 -42.77 22.41
C LEU A 530 -22.69 -42.35 23.07
N ARG A 531 -23.78 -43.12 22.86
CA ARG A 531 -25.06 -42.89 23.57
C ARG A 531 -24.90 -42.97 25.08
N TYR A 532 -24.16 -43.98 25.55
CA TYR A 532 -23.90 -44.13 26.98
C TYR A 532 -23.07 -42.96 27.53
N LEU A 533 -22.05 -42.54 26.79
CA LEU A 533 -21.20 -41.40 27.17
C LEU A 533 -21.99 -40.11 27.33
N VAL A 534 -22.80 -39.76 26.32
CA VAL A 534 -23.66 -38.56 26.34
C VAL A 534 -24.69 -38.66 27.48
N GLY A 535 -25.31 -39.82 27.68
CA GLY A 535 -26.29 -40.02 28.74
C GLY A 535 -25.67 -39.94 30.15
N ASP A 536 -24.46 -40.47 30.34
CA ASP A 536 -23.77 -40.42 31.62
C ASP A 536 -23.28 -39.01 31.96
N LEU A 537 -22.71 -38.29 30.98
CA LEU A 537 -22.37 -36.88 31.12
C LEU A 537 -23.61 -36.05 31.42
N GLY A 538 -24.72 -36.25 30.71
CA GLY A 538 -25.97 -35.52 30.96
C GLY A 538 -26.51 -35.69 32.39
N ARG A 539 -26.39 -36.88 32.98
CA ARG A 539 -26.76 -37.12 34.39
C ARG A 539 -25.83 -36.43 35.38
N ARG A 540 -24.53 -36.39 35.09
CA ARG A 540 -23.52 -35.77 35.95
C ARG A 540 -23.48 -34.25 35.80
N TYR A 541 -23.83 -33.74 34.62
CA TYR A 541 -23.82 -32.32 34.32
C TYR A 541 -24.87 -31.58 35.17
N GLY A 542 -24.44 -30.59 35.95
CA GLY A 542 -25.29 -29.88 36.91
C GLY A 542 -25.56 -30.60 38.24
N SER A 543 -24.89 -31.74 38.50
CA SER A 543 -24.89 -32.40 39.82
C SER A 543 -24.20 -31.55 40.91
N VAL A 544 -23.21 -30.77 40.50
CA VAL A 544 -22.61 -29.68 41.26
C VAL A 544 -23.12 -28.39 40.64
N ARG A 545 -23.78 -27.56 41.44
CA ARG A 545 -24.37 -26.30 40.98
C ARG A 545 -23.53 -25.15 41.49
N ALA A 546 -22.94 -24.41 40.56
CA ALA A 546 -22.36 -23.10 40.84
C ALA A 546 -23.44 -22.05 40.55
N GLY A 547 -23.74 -21.21 41.55
CA GLY A 547 -24.62 -20.06 41.36
C GLY A 547 -23.79 -18.79 41.36
N ALA A 548 -24.09 -17.86 40.44
CA ALA A 548 -23.52 -16.52 40.52
C ALA A 548 -24.06 -15.84 41.78
N ALA A 549 -23.12 -15.44 42.62
CA ALA A 549 -23.37 -14.89 43.92
C ALA A 549 -22.55 -13.61 44.03
N GLY A 550 -22.49 -12.78 42.98
CA GLY A 550 -21.89 -11.43 42.93
C GLY A 550 -20.59 -11.20 43.73
N GLY A 551 -20.69 -11.22 45.05
CA GLY A 551 -19.63 -11.41 46.02
C GLY A 551 -20.16 -12.16 47.27
N TYR A 552 -19.23 -12.64 48.07
CA TYR A 552 -19.52 -13.31 49.34
C TYR A 552 -18.91 -12.54 50.50
N LEU A 553 -19.51 -12.68 51.67
CA LEU A 553 -18.92 -12.25 52.93
C LEU A 553 -18.55 -13.50 53.71
N ARG A 554 -17.27 -13.60 54.07
CA ARG A 554 -16.74 -14.66 54.91
C ARG A 554 -16.24 -14.04 56.21
N SER A 555 -16.61 -14.66 57.32
CA SER A 555 -16.07 -14.34 58.64
C SER A 555 -16.03 -15.62 59.46
N ASP A 556 -14.96 -15.80 60.24
CA ASP A 556 -14.85 -16.92 61.19
C ASP A 556 -15.74 -16.68 62.42
N ASP A 557 -16.22 -15.45 62.62
CA ASP A 557 -17.21 -15.09 63.63
C ASP A 557 -18.65 -15.21 63.07
N VAL A 558 -19.33 -16.28 63.47
CA VAL A 558 -20.73 -16.56 63.10
C VAL A 558 -21.69 -15.52 63.70
N ALA A 559 -21.38 -14.96 64.87
CA ALA A 559 -22.20 -13.94 65.50
C ALA A 559 -22.15 -12.63 64.70
N LEU A 560 -20.97 -12.28 64.16
CA LEU A 560 -20.77 -11.12 63.29
C LEU A 560 -21.62 -11.22 62.01
N LEU A 561 -21.63 -12.37 61.33
CA LEU A 561 -22.47 -12.54 60.14
C LEU A 561 -23.97 -12.53 60.47
N ALA A 562 -24.35 -13.08 61.63
CA ALA A 562 -25.72 -13.01 62.11
C ALA A 562 -26.15 -11.58 62.48
N GLU A 563 -25.22 -10.74 62.91
CA GLU A 563 -25.43 -9.31 63.16
C GLU A 563 -25.56 -8.53 61.85
N ILE A 564 -24.66 -8.75 60.89
CA ILE A 564 -24.74 -8.17 59.55
C ILE A 564 -26.08 -8.52 58.90
N MET A 565 -26.53 -9.78 58.96
CA MET A 565 -27.83 -10.24 58.45
C MET A 565 -29.04 -9.57 59.11
N ARG A 566 -28.91 -9.09 60.36
CA ARG A 566 -29.96 -8.35 61.08
C ARG A 566 -29.93 -6.84 60.79
N SER A 567 -28.86 -6.34 60.18
CA SER A 567 -28.72 -4.93 59.85
C SER A 567 -29.47 -4.54 58.56
N PRO A 568 -29.80 -3.25 58.36
CA PRO A 568 -30.45 -2.78 57.14
C PRO A 568 -29.64 -3.01 55.86
N VAL A 569 -28.30 -3.11 55.95
CA VAL A 569 -27.41 -3.30 54.79
C VAL A 569 -27.64 -4.67 54.13
N ALA A 570 -28.03 -5.69 54.90
CA ALA A 570 -28.25 -7.04 54.38
C ALA A 570 -29.39 -7.10 53.36
N ARG A 571 -30.46 -6.33 53.58
CA ARG A 571 -31.60 -6.27 52.65
C ARG A 571 -31.23 -5.49 51.38
N ARG A 572 -30.46 -4.39 51.51
CA ARG A 572 -29.99 -3.60 50.35
C ARG A 572 -29.05 -4.39 49.46
N LEU A 573 -28.13 -5.13 50.08
CA LEU A 573 -27.16 -5.97 49.40
C LEU A 573 -27.70 -7.36 49.03
N GLY A 574 -28.98 -7.66 49.27
CA GLY A 574 -29.56 -8.98 48.94
C GLY A 574 -28.80 -10.16 49.55
N LEU A 575 -28.27 -10.02 50.78
CA LEU A 575 -27.51 -11.07 51.44
C LEU A 575 -28.40 -12.27 51.75
N ARG A 576 -27.91 -13.46 51.39
CA ARG A 576 -28.50 -14.76 51.77
C ARG A 576 -27.41 -15.64 52.37
N GLN A 577 -27.78 -16.42 53.38
CA GLN A 577 -26.82 -17.33 54.02
C GLN A 577 -26.66 -18.60 53.17
N LEU A 578 -25.41 -18.91 52.80
CA LEU A 578 -25.06 -20.15 52.08
C LEU A 578 -24.48 -21.20 53.02
N ALA A 579 -23.76 -20.75 54.05
CA ALA A 579 -23.21 -21.58 55.13
C ALA A 579 -23.11 -20.74 56.43
N PRO A 580 -22.87 -21.35 57.62
CA PRO A 580 -22.78 -20.61 58.88
C PRO A 580 -21.78 -19.45 58.88
N THR A 581 -20.66 -19.58 58.16
CA THR A 581 -19.58 -18.59 58.03
C THR A 581 -19.55 -17.89 56.67
N VAL A 582 -20.58 -18.07 55.83
CA VAL A 582 -20.62 -17.50 54.46
C VAL A 582 -22.00 -16.93 54.12
N LEU A 583 -22.03 -15.63 53.85
CA LEU A 583 -23.15 -14.95 53.20
C LEU A 583 -22.81 -14.72 51.73
N VAL A 584 -23.80 -14.79 50.86
CA VAL A 584 -23.66 -14.50 49.44
C VAL A 584 -24.63 -13.43 49.00
N SER A 585 -24.25 -12.63 48.02
CA SER A 585 -25.01 -11.49 47.51
C SER A 585 -25.08 -11.53 45.99
N PRO A 586 -26.14 -11.07 45.32
CA PRO A 586 -26.07 -10.82 43.88
C PRO A 586 -25.14 -9.65 43.50
N CYS A 587 -24.80 -8.76 44.44
CA CYS A 587 -23.92 -7.60 44.25
C CYS A 587 -22.45 -8.00 44.20
N GLY A 588 -21.63 -7.33 43.38
CA GLY A 588 -20.20 -7.63 43.22
C GLY A 588 -19.37 -7.39 44.49
N THR A 589 -18.23 -8.08 44.64
CA THR A 589 -17.30 -7.91 45.78
C THR A 589 -16.94 -6.44 46.07
N GLU A 590 -16.73 -5.62 45.03
CA GLU A 590 -16.45 -4.18 45.18
C GLU A 590 -17.61 -3.44 45.84
N GLN A 591 -18.84 -3.65 45.32
CA GLN A 591 -20.05 -3.04 45.85
C GLN A 591 -20.33 -3.50 47.29
N LEU A 592 -20.06 -4.76 47.62
CA LEU A 592 -20.16 -5.25 48.99
C LEU A 592 -19.20 -4.51 49.92
N VAL A 593 -17.94 -4.34 49.52
CA VAL A 593 -16.93 -3.64 50.30
C VAL A 593 -17.28 -2.15 50.44
N GLU A 594 -17.75 -1.52 49.37
CA GLU A 594 -18.11 -0.10 49.30
C GLU A 594 -19.33 0.24 50.15
N GLU A 595 -20.31 -0.67 50.28
CA GLU A 595 -21.52 -0.47 51.08
C GLU A 595 -21.38 -0.89 52.54
N LEU A 596 -20.51 -1.88 52.83
CA LEU A 596 -20.29 -2.35 54.19
C LEU A 596 -19.41 -1.41 55.03
N ARG A 597 -18.42 -0.74 54.40
CA ARG A 597 -17.54 0.20 55.10
C ARG A 597 -18.28 1.40 55.71
N PRO A 598 -19.15 2.12 54.98
CA PRO A 598 -19.95 3.20 55.55
C PRO A 598 -20.93 2.73 56.63
N ALA A 599 -21.36 1.47 56.57
CA ALA A 599 -22.21 0.84 57.58
C ALA A 599 -21.44 0.40 58.85
N GLY A 600 -20.14 0.73 58.96
CA GLY A 600 -19.30 0.47 60.13
C GLY A 600 -18.55 -0.86 60.09
N TRP A 601 -18.65 -1.63 59.01
CA TRP A 601 -18.02 -2.94 58.87
C TRP A 601 -16.68 -2.85 58.14
N LEU A 602 -15.63 -3.45 58.68
CA LEU A 602 -14.28 -3.42 58.10
C LEU A 602 -14.13 -4.45 56.97
N ALA A 603 -14.84 -4.24 55.86
CA ALA A 603 -14.83 -5.14 54.71
C ALA A 603 -13.60 -4.92 53.80
N ALA A 604 -12.99 -6.03 53.37
CA ALA A 604 -11.86 -6.05 52.45
C ALA A 604 -12.15 -7.03 51.30
N ALA A 605 -11.69 -6.70 50.08
CA ALA A 605 -11.96 -7.50 48.90
C ALA A 605 -11.08 -8.75 48.88
N GLU A 606 -11.69 -9.92 48.89
CA GLU A 606 -11.01 -11.20 48.71
C GLU A 606 -10.89 -11.52 47.21
N GLY A 607 -9.74 -12.07 46.85
CA GLY A 607 -9.33 -12.52 45.54
C GLY A 607 -9.73 -13.93 45.25
N ALA A 608 -9.55 -14.32 43.99
CA ALA A 608 -9.89 -15.66 43.54
C ALA A 608 -9.04 -16.76 44.21
N ASP A 609 -7.91 -16.40 44.84
CA ASP A 609 -7.03 -17.26 45.61
C ASP A 609 -7.38 -17.32 47.11
N GLY A 610 -8.44 -16.64 47.55
CA GLY A 610 -8.83 -16.52 48.97
C GLY A 610 -7.95 -15.56 49.78
N LEU A 611 -6.98 -14.89 49.14
CA LEU A 611 -6.20 -13.80 49.70
C LEU A 611 -6.85 -12.47 49.34
N LEU A 612 -6.52 -11.35 49.99
CA LEU A 612 -7.12 -10.06 49.61
C LEU A 612 -6.68 -9.63 48.20
N ALA A 613 -7.62 -9.44 47.26
CA ALA A 613 -7.32 -9.14 45.85
C ALA A 613 -7.30 -7.67 45.48
N VAL A 614 -6.48 -7.42 44.47
CA VAL A 614 -6.42 -6.26 43.57
C VAL A 614 -6.64 -6.79 42.12
N ARG A 615 -7.52 -6.17 41.30
CA ARG A 615 -8.26 -6.76 40.11
C ARG A 615 -7.68 -6.60 38.67
N ARG A 616 -8.19 -7.39 37.67
CA ARG A 616 -8.31 -7.11 36.17
C ARG A 616 -9.31 -8.03 35.32
N PRO A 617 -9.73 -7.69 34.03
CA PRO A 617 -11.01 -8.05 33.30
C PRO A 617 -10.93 -8.75 31.84
N PRO A 618 -12.05 -8.99 31.04
CA PRO A 618 -12.26 -10.07 30.00
C PRO A 618 -12.11 -9.74 28.46
N ALA A 619 -12.50 -10.69 27.56
CA ALA A 619 -12.13 -10.94 26.12
C ALA A 619 -12.50 -9.91 25.01
N ASN A 620 -11.72 -9.92 23.90
CA ASN A 620 -11.52 -8.79 22.98
C ASN A 620 -12.15 -8.94 21.57
N ARG A 621 -12.88 -7.91 21.10
CA ARG A 621 -13.33 -7.71 19.71
C ARG A 621 -12.94 -6.31 19.23
N ALA A 622 -12.58 -6.18 17.96
CA ALA A 622 -12.17 -4.89 17.41
C ALA A 622 -13.43 -4.09 17.11
N VAL A 623 -13.57 -2.92 17.70
CA VAL A 623 -14.52 -1.92 17.21
C VAL A 623 -13.83 -1.20 16.07
N LEU A 624 -14.48 -1.21 14.91
CA LEU A 624 -13.99 -0.56 13.70
C LEU A 624 -13.84 0.94 13.99
N VAL A 625 -12.61 1.44 14.06
CA VAL A 625 -12.34 2.89 14.15
C VAL A 625 -12.35 3.43 12.71
N PRO A 626 -13.35 4.24 12.30
CA PRO A 626 -13.50 4.68 10.90
C PRO A 626 -12.28 5.46 10.37
N GLU A 627 -11.55 6.14 11.25
CA GLU A 627 -10.41 6.99 10.91
C GLU A 627 -9.17 6.21 10.45
N LEU A 628 -8.90 5.03 11.03
CA LEU A 628 -7.78 4.16 10.62
C LEU A 628 -8.03 3.50 9.26
N SER A 629 -9.30 3.27 8.91
CA SER A 629 -9.71 2.77 7.60
C SER A 629 -9.56 3.83 6.52
N ARG A 630 -9.77 5.12 6.86
CA ARG A 630 -9.56 6.27 5.97
C ARG A 630 -8.08 6.56 5.71
N LEU A 631 -7.18 6.31 6.67
CA LEU A 631 -5.73 6.48 6.50
C LEU A 631 -5.13 5.54 5.43
N ARG A 632 -5.73 4.36 5.22
CA ARG A 632 -5.35 3.43 4.14
C ARG A 632 -5.90 3.79 2.75
N GLN A 633 -6.79 4.78 2.65
CA GLN A 633 -7.53 5.13 1.42
C GLN A 633 -7.16 6.51 0.85
N ARG A 634 -6.19 7.23 1.43
CA ARG A 634 -5.77 8.54 0.91
C ARG A 634 -5.10 8.40 -0.47
N ARG A 635 -5.65 9.08 -1.48
CA ARG A 635 -5.03 9.26 -2.80
C ARG A 635 -3.82 10.18 -2.67
N PRO A 636 -2.68 9.88 -3.32
CA PRO A 636 -1.57 10.82 -3.39
C PRO A 636 -1.92 12.04 -4.26
N GLY A 637 -1.47 13.22 -3.82
CA GLY A 637 -1.38 14.43 -4.63
C GLY A 637 -0.39 14.26 -5.78
N THR A 638 -0.56 15.08 -6.81
CA THR A 638 0.20 15.03 -8.08
C THR A 638 1.64 15.53 -7.89
N GLY A 639 2.52 14.64 -7.43
CA GLY A 639 3.97 14.84 -7.40
C GLY A 639 4.69 13.69 -8.10
N ARG A 640 5.89 13.95 -8.66
CA ARG A 640 6.67 12.99 -9.45
C ARG A 640 6.79 11.64 -8.74
N CYS A 641 6.39 10.58 -9.46
CA CYS A 641 6.29 9.21 -8.95
C CYS A 641 7.67 8.60 -8.64
N PHE A 642 8.05 8.64 -7.38
CA PHE A 642 8.78 7.55 -6.74
C PHE A 642 8.04 7.24 -5.45
N GLY A 643 7.05 6.36 -5.52
CA GLY A 643 6.33 5.92 -4.33
C GLY A 643 7.25 5.15 -3.37
N PRO A 644 6.87 4.97 -2.09
CA PRO A 644 7.57 4.08 -1.17
C PRO A 644 7.86 2.69 -1.78
N VAL A 645 6.92 2.17 -2.59
CA VAL A 645 7.03 0.89 -3.30
C VAL A 645 8.15 0.89 -4.34
N ASP A 646 8.33 1.98 -5.11
CA ASP A 646 9.42 2.08 -6.08
C ASP A 646 10.78 2.06 -5.37
N ARG A 647 10.88 2.62 -4.16
CA ARG A 647 12.11 2.56 -3.34
C ARG A 647 12.40 1.16 -2.83
N VAL A 648 11.37 0.45 -2.37
CA VAL A 648 11.45 -0.96 -1.96
C VAL A 648 11.92 -1.80 -3.14
N LEU A 649 11.30 -1.64 -4.30
CA LEU A 649 11.64 -2.41 -5.49
C LEU A 649 13.03 -2.05 -6.04
N ALA A 650 13.40 -0.78 -6.03
CA ALA A 650 14.76 -0.34 -6.39
C ALA A 650 15.83 -0.96 -5.48
N ALA A 651 15.56 -1.05 -4.16
CA ALA A 651 16.46 -1.70 -3.22
C ALA A 651 16.57 -3.22 -3.46
N VAL A 652 15.44 -3.91 -3.68
CA VAL A 652 15.40 -5.34 -4.04
C VAL A 652 16.23 -5.62 -5.30
N LEU A 653 16.10 -4.76 -6.31
CA LEU A 653 16.76 -4.92 -7.61
C LEU A 653 18.23 -4.49 -7.61
N ALA A 654 18.67 -3.76 -6.59
CA ALA A 654 20.06 -3.34 -6.42
C ALA A 654 20.93 -4.43 -5.77
N ASP A 655 20.33 -5.40 -5.07
CA ASP A 655 21.06 -6.33 -4.19
C ASP A 655 21.45 -7.64 -4.92
N ARG A 656 22.63 -7.67 -5.59
CA ARG A 656 23.53 -8.82 -5.92
C ARG A 656 24.84 -8.35 -6.63
N PRO A 657 26.01 -8.98 -6.39
CA PRO A 657 27.01 -8.65 -5.36
C PRO A 657 28.27 -7.87 -5.86
N ASP A 658 28.89 -7.15 -4.92
CA ASP A 658 30.26 -6.63 -4.76
C ASP A 658 30.98 -5.87 -5.91
N GLU A 659 31.19 -4.56 -5.69
CA GLU A 659 32.54 -3.99 -5.59
C GLU A 659 32.59 -3.08 -4.35
N GLY A 660 33.58 -3.31 -3.48
CA GLY A 660 33.64 -2.73 -2.14
C GLY A 660 33.62 -1.20 -2.11
N GLU A 661 32.66 -0.64 -1.37
CA GLU A 661 32.72 0.73 -0.87
C GLU A 661 33.44 0.76 0.50
N PRO A 662 34.38 1.70 0.73
CA PRO A 662 34.91 1.93 2.05
C PRO A 662 33.85 2.60 2.93
N ALA A 663 33.60 2.01 4.10
CA ALA A 663 32.76 2.59 5.14
C ALA A 663 33.30 3.96 5.58
N GLY A 664 32.51 5.02 5.40
CA GLY A 664 32.83 6.33 6.00
C GLY A 664 32.18 7.54 5.35
N ALA A 665 30.86 7.70 5.48
CA ALA A 665 30.19 9.00 5.45
C ALA A 665 28.71 8.86 5.88
N GLN A 666 28.47 8.76 7.19
CA GLN A 666 27.14 9.00 7.76
C GLN A 666 26.98 10.51 7.92
N GLY A 667 26.17 11.13 7.07
CA GLY A 667 25.66 12.49 7.30
C GLY A 667 24.48 12.45 8.29
N PRO A 668 24.33 13.42 9.21
CA PRO A 668 23.35 13.32 10.29
C PRO A 668 22.03 14.02 9.89
N VAL A 669 21.10 13.35 9.21
CA VAL A 669 19.73 13.90 9.06
C VAL A 669 18.70 12.78 8.89
N HIS A 670 18.25 12.19 10.01
CA HIS A 670 16.97 11.43 10.05
C HIS A 670 16.55 11.05 11.47
N GLY A 671 17.50 10.99 12.42
CA GLY A 671 17.24 10.53 13.79
C GLY A 671 16.47 11.50 14.70
N GLU A 672 16.26 12.76 14.30
CA GLU A 672 15.58 13.77 15.12
C GLU A 672 14.14 14.07 14.67
N ILE A 673 13.74 13.68 13.46
CA ILE A 673 12.37 13.86 12.95
C ILE A 673 11.39 12.86 13.61
N GLU A 674 11.84 11.63 13.88
CA GLU A 674 11.00 10.58 14.49
C GLU A 674 10.67 10.81 15.98
N ARG A 675 11.36 11.72 16.68
CA ARG A 675 11.09 12.01 18.11
C ARG A 675 10.21 13.23 18.35
N MET A 676 9.93 14.06 17.33
CA MET A 676 9.21 15.32 17.53
C MET A 676 7.68 15.19 17.35
N ALA A 677 7.22 14.13 16.67
CA ALA A 677 5.80 13.84 16.48
C ALA A 677 5.03 13.60 17.80
N ASP A 678 5.73 13.37 18.91
CA ASP A 678 5.15 13.16 20.25
C ASP A 678 4.85 14.47 21.01
N THR A 679 5.10 15.67 20.43
CA THR A 679 5.00 16.95 21.18
C THR A 679 4.00 17.97 20.61
N LEU A 680 2.85 17.52 20.12
CA LEU A 680 1.70 18.39 19.90
C LEU A 680 0.61 18.05 20.92
N TYR A 681 0.51 18.88 21.96
CA TYR A 681 -0.53 18.80 22.98
C TYR A 681 -1.91 19.01 22.34
N TYR A 682 -2.81 18.08 22.62
CA TYR A 682 -4.24 18.12 22.31
C TYR A 682 -4.98 18.59 23.57
N GLU A 683 -5.69 19.71 23.50
CA GLU A 683 -6.84 19.96 24.37
C GLU A 683 -8.09 19.90 23.50
N SER A 684 -8.89 18.87 23.74
CA SER A 684 -10.21 18.66 23.15
C SER A 684 -11.24 19.56 23.81
N ASP A 685 -12.18 20.12 23.05
CA ASP A 685 -13.60 19.90 23.30
C ASP A 685 -14.50 20.32 22.13
N HIS A 686 -15.52 19.48 21.93
CA HIS A 686 -16.79 19.67 21.22
C HIS A 686 -16.97 19.43 19.71
N ASP A 687 -18.05 18.67 19.46
CA ASP A 687 -18.72 18.31 18.22
C ASP A 687 -18.90 19.48 17.23
N ALA A 688 -18.14 19.47 16.14
CA ALA A 688 -18.44 20.15 14.87
C ALA A 688 -17.55 19.56 13.75
N GLU A 689 -17.96 19.66 12.48
CA GLU A 689 -17.04 19.42 11.34
C GLU A 689 -15.73 20.19 11.58
N PRO A 690 -14.53 19.62 11.32
CA PRO A 690 -13.30 20.30 11.71
C PRO A 690 -13.11 21.53 10.84
N GLU A 691 -13.46 22.70 11.38
CA GLU A 691 -13.10 24.00 10.84
C GLU A 691 -11.57 24.07 10.68
N ARG A 692 -11.12 24.75 9.61
CA ARG A 692 -9.69 24.98 9.37
C ARG A 692 -9.02 25.50 10.66
N PRO A 693 -7.96 24.84 11.15
CA PRO A 693 -7.41 25.17 12.45
C PRO A 693 -6.68 26.52 12.43
N THR A 694 -6.98 27.42 13.37
CA THR A 694 -6.27 28.70 13.58
C THR A 694 -4.99 28.53 14.40
N TRP A 695 -4.11 27.63 13.95
CA TRP A 695 -2.85 27.37 14.65
C TRP A 695 -1.89 28.55 14.57
N THR A 696 -1.20 28.81 15.67
CA THR A 696 -0.13 29.82 15.75
C THR A 696 1.15 29.13 16.17
N ALA A 697 2.21 29.31 15.39
CA ALA A 697 3.54 28.82 15.70
C ALA A 697 4.48 29.98 16.00
N SER A 698 5.37 29.77 16.97
CA SER A 698 6.48 30.67 17.30
C SER A 698 7.76 29.86 17.43
N GLY A 699 8.87 30.45 16.96
CA GLY A 699 10.18 29.80 16.87
C GLY A 699 10.39 28.97 15.60
N ASP A 700 11.61 29.03 15.06
CA ASP A 700 11.97 28.59 13.70
C ASP A 700 11.47 27.19 13.33
N ALA A 701 11.63 26.19 14.20
CA ALA A 701 11.22 24.80 13.90
C ALA A 701 9.70 24.64 13.80
N SER A 702 8.95 25.28 14.70
CA SER A 702 7.49 25.24 14.73
C SER A 702 6.89 26.04 13.58
N VAL A 703 7.49 27.20 13.28
CA VAL A 703 7.10 28.06 12.15
C VAL A 703 7.36 27.34 10.83
N ALA A 704 8.53 26.70 10.65
CA ALA A 704 8.83 25.90 9.47
C ALA A 704 7.79 24.79 9.26
N THR A 705 7.46 24.04 10.32
CA THR A 705 6.47 22.96 10.25
C THR A 705 5.08 23.48 9.88
N LEU A 706 4.66 24.61 10.47
CA LEU A 706 3.36 25.23 10.17
C LEU A 706 3.32 25.75 8.72
N LEU A 707 4.41 26.31 8.22
CA LEU A 707 4.51 26.81 6.84
C LEU A 707 4.55 25.69 5.81
N GLU A 708 5.28 24.60 6.06
CA GLU A 708 5.26 23.40 5.21
C GLU A 708 3.83 22.84 5.10
N LEU A 709 3.12 22.78 6.23
CA LEU A 709 1.74 22.33 6.23
C LEU A 709 0.78 23.33 5.57
N ALA A 710 0.99 24.63 5.77
CA ALA A 710 0.18 25.66 5.13
C ALA A 710 0.35 25.64 3.60
N VAL A 711 1.55 25.37 3.08
CA VAL A 711 1.80 25.13 1.65
C VAL A 711 1.07 23.86 1.18
N GLU A 712 1.17 22.76 1.94
CA GLU A 712 0.55 21.48 1.58
C GLU A 712 -0.99 21.56 1.53
N GLN A 713 -1.59 22.35 2.43
CA GLN A 713 -3.04 22.48 2.59
C GLN A 713 -3.62 23.74 1.93
N GLU A 714 -2.80 24.53 1.23
CA GLU A 714 -3.17 25.81 0.60
C GLU A 714 -3.83 26.79 1.60
N TRP A 715 -3.34 26.87 2.83
CA TRP A 715 -3.86 27.77 3.85
C TRP A 715 -3.13 29.11 3.84
N CYS A 716 -3.88 30.22 3.75
CA CYS A 716 -3.25 31.53 3.93
C CYS A 716 -2.87 31.76 5.40
N VAL A 717 -1.72 32.38 5.60
CA VAL A 717 -1.08 32.60 6.90
C VAL A 717 -0.83 34.08 7.13
N VAL A 718 -0.89 34.51 8.38
CA VAL A 718 -0.40 35.81 8.82
C VAL A 718 1.00 35.60 9.39
N LEU A 719 1.96 36.33 8.84
CA LEU A 719 3.31 36.40 9.41
C LEU A 719 3.46 37.65 10.27
N ASP A 720 4.13 37.49 11.39
CA ASP A 720 4.75 38.59 12.13
C ASP A 720 6.25 38.52 11.88
N ASP A 721 6.76 39.39 11.02
CA ASP A 721 8.16 39.43 10.61
C ASP A 721 8.92 40.61 11.24
N ALA A 722 10.22 40.73 10.99
CA ALA A 722 11.03 41.85 11.48
C ALA A 722 10.62 43.23 10.91
N SER A 723 9.74 43.27 9.90
CA SER A 723 9.24 44.45 9.19
C SER A 723 7.96 45.02 9.85
N GLY A 724 7.31 44.24 10.73
CA GLY A 724 6.10 44.59 11.49
C GLY A 724 4.93 43.64 11.18
N PRO A 725 3.87 43.62 12.01
CA PRO A 725 2.77 42.69 11.83
C PRO A 725 1.90 43.08 10.63
N GLY A 726 1.62 42.13 9.72
CA GLY A 726 0.39 42.22 8.91
C GLY A 726 0.46 41.92 7.42
N HIS A 727 1.26 40.96 6.97
CA HIS A 727 1.05 40.40 5.62
C HIS A 727 0.22 39.12 5.71
N VAL A 728 -0.93 39.10 5.03
CA VAL A 728 -1.69 37.87 4.78
C VAL A 728 -1.10 37.27 3.52
N LEU A 729 -0.36 36.19 3.70
CA LEU A 729 0.37 35.53 2.64
C LEU A 729 -0.30 34.19 2.34
N CYS A 730 -0.42 33.86 1.07
CA CYS A 730 -0.84 32.53 0.63
C CYS A 730 0.40 31.77 0.19
N PRO A 731 0.89 30.83 1.02
CA PRO A 731 2.11 30.08 0.76
C PRO A 731 2.03 29.30 -0.55
N ILE A 732 3.04 29.47 -1.40
CA ILE A 732 3.20 28.73 -2.65
C ILE A 732 4.19 27.59 -2.46
N GLU A 733 5.30 27.88 -1.77
CA GLU A 733 6.39 26.95 -1.56
C GLU A 733 7.18 27.35 -0.30
N PHE A 734 7.66 26.36 0.45
CA PHE A 734 8.59 26.56 1.56
C PHE A 734 9.76 25.59 1.38
N GLU A 735 10.89 26.09 0.90
CA GLU A 735 12.09 25.31 0.61
C GLU A 735 13.33 26.06 1.12
N ASP A 736 14.35 25.33 1.58
CA ASP A 736 15.60 25.89 2.11
C ASP A 736 15.40 26.97 3.21
N PHE A 737 14.36 26.79 4.03
CA PHE A 737 13.96 27.74 5.09
C PHE A 737 13.58 29.12 4.55
N VAL A 738 13.05 29.21 3.33
CA VAL A 738 12.49 30.42 2.73
C VAL A 738 11.06 30.16 2.30
N LEU A 739 10.14 31.02 2.74
CA LEU A 739 8.75 31.02 2.30
C LEU A 739 8.61 31.85 1.02
N TYR A 740 8.06 31.25 -0.02
CA TYR A 740 7.57 31.93 -1.22
C TYR A 740 6.05 31.97 -1.16
N ALA A 741 5.48 33.17 -1.21
CA ALA A 741 4.04 33.35 -1.04
C ALA A 741 3.54 34.59 -1.78
N ASP A 742 2.30 34.56 -2.24
CA ASP A 742 1.62 35.75 -2.76
C ASP A 742 0.93 36.48 -1.60
N CYS A 743 1.05 37.81 -1.56
CA CYS A 743 0.30 38.64 -0.63
C CYS A 743 -1.15 38.75 -1.07
N LEU A 744 -2.09 38.32 -0.23
CA LEU A 744 -3.52 38.33 -0.56
C LEU A 744 -4.04 39.76 -0.75
N GLN A 745 -3.44 40.76 -0.06
CA GLN A 745 -3.92 42.14 -0.11
C GLN A 745 -3.56 42.90 -1.41
N ASP A 746 -2.42 42.60 -2.03
CA ASP A 746 -1.95 43.34 -3.21
C ASP A 746 -1.45 42.46 -4.38
N GLY A 747 -1.48 41.13 -4.22
CA GLY A 747 -1.06 40.15 -5.21
C GLY A 747 0.45 40.16 -5.50
N SER A 748 1.24 40.84 -4.66
CA SER A 748 2.68 40.90 -4.83
C SER A 748 3.34 39.62 -4.32
N PHE A 749 4.42 39.20 -4.98
CA PHE A 749 5.17 38.01 -4.60
C PHE A 749 6.18 38.35 -3.50
N HIS A 750 6.13 37.60 -2.40
CA HIS A 750 7.04 37.71 -1.27
C HIS A 750 7.92 36.48 -1.14
N SER A 751 9.20 36.72 -0.85
CA SER A 751 10.16 35.69 -0.41
C SER A 751 10.66 36.06 0.99
N VAL A 752 10.24 35.31 2.01
CA VAL A 752 10.54 35.61 3.42
C VAL A 752 11.39 34.48 4.01
N PRO A 753 12.67 34.73 4.32
CA PRO A 753 13.50 33.77 5.05
C PRO A 753 12.91 33.48 6.43
N LEU A 754 12.92 32.22 6.86
CA LEU A 754 12.40 31.76 8.15
C LEU A 754 12.96 32.55 9.34
N GLN A 755 14.24 32.94 9.26
CA GLN A 755 14.94 33.73 10.29
C GLN A 755 14.34 35.14 10.49
N GLN A 756 13.51 35.60 9.55
CA GLN A 756 12.80 36.87 9.64
C GLN A 756 11.38 36.71 10.17
N ILE A 757 10.89 35.47 10.34
CA ILE A 757 9.52 35.16 10.75
C ILE A 757 9.50 34.84 12.25
N ASN A 758 8.98 35.78 13.05
CA ASN A 758 8.89 35.60 14.49
C ASN A 758 7.74 34.67 14.87
N THR A 759 6.58 34.85 14.22
CA THR A 759 5.40 33.99 14.38
C THR A 759 4.67 33.81 13.05
N ALA A 760 4.02 32.66 12.89
CA ALA A 760 3.13 32.36 11.76
C ALA A 760 1.81 31.82 12.27
N ARG A 761 0.69 32.32 11.75
CA ARG A 761 -0.65 31.90 12.15
C ARG A 761 -1.52 31.58 10.94
N VAL A 762 -2.17 30.42 10.95
CA VAL A 762 -3.17 30.02 9.95
C VAL A 762 -4.45 30.84 10.14
N LEU A 763 -5.00 31.37 9.05
CA LEU A 763 -6.29 32.04 9.03
C LEU A 763 -7.43 31.02 9.06
N SER A 764 -8.51 31.31 9.79
CA SER A 764 -9.75 30.55 9.63
C SER A 764 -10.39 30.85 8.28
N GLU A 765 -11.28 29.97 7.79
CA GLU A 765 -12.01 30.18 6.54
C GLU A 765 -12.82 31.48 6.56
N GLN A 766 -13.41 31.84 7.70
CA GLN A 766 -14.16 33.09 7.84
C GLN A 766 -13.23 34.31 7.81
N GLN A 767 -12.02 34.21 8.39
CA GLN A 767 -11.05 35.31 8.30
C GLN A 767 -10.53 35.45 6.87
N GLU A 768 -10.18 34.36 6.18
CA GLU A 768 -9.75 34.38 4.78
C GLU A 768 -10.82 35.01 3.87
N ALA A 769 -12.09 34.64 4.05
CA ALA A 769 -13.22 35.23 3.32
C ALA A 769 -13.49 36.71 3.63
N ASP A 770 -13.08 37.21 4.81
CA ASP A 770 -13.16 38.64 5.13
C ASP A 770 -12.04 39.46 4.45
N TRP A 771 -10.99 38.79 3.92
CA TRP A 771 -9.88 39.43 3.20
C TRP A 771 -9.96 39.29 1.66
N GLU A 772 -10.66 38.28 1.13
CA GLU A 772 -11.04 38.15 -0.30
C GLU A 772 -12.12 39.18 -0.72
#